data_AF-A0A2A2S3K5-F1
#
_entry.id   AF-A0A2A2S3K5-F1
#
_cell.length_a   1.000
_cell.length_b   1.000
_cell.length_c   1.000
_cell.angle_alpha   90.00
_cell.angle_beta   90.00
_cell.angle_gamma   90.00
#
_symmetry.space_group_name_H-M   'P 1'
#
loop_
_entity.id
_entity.type
_entity.pdbx_description
1 polymer ?
#
loop_
_entity_poly.entity_id
_entity_poly.type
_entity_poly.pdbx_seq_one_letter_code
_entity_poly.pdbx_strand_id
1 'polypeptide(L)'
;MEINKLVQSWMPKDEQLVPFYQGIAEFLSTNLESGRHGDGETLTPKIIADPLLGYIYLTPLEVAIIDTTLYQRIRKIKQLGLAYLVFPSLGYSRFEHSLGVVGRLNQIINKLIENYNRINTDLDLSVITKKYIDSVRLAALLHDIGHCLFSHCSERVINNLVGTNAYPSAETIQNAFTKHLNSEKQIPFAEVFSVSIIGSKAFHDFISELNIFKPKDIAKILENCCLFILGMPVKDDPSTVFLAQLISGGLDADKIDYMAREQLYTGIKLEIDLDRILSKLNVFDVRSFELPKNLDYLKKQFDADKQFKILGVSKGGQFVFEEFCIARLALHVKVYLHQKVRAAESQLSKYLESLSKNTTGQSINELQKAHNWLKLTESIIEKPGLLDNLFSEEGLFATKNFISNQQNQDLRSIDSRLLYSRAFAFGQINSFSESLSHDSDVAEKIENFFDQFNEVDLELKTKQEVMIIANLLKIEIRPDKLEKIIIDIPRLRFKSIQQGQESLFFERPSLSPLKWTIPLDKIIIYYEENRALGYVFTDCEFAPVLGLAAEKVIFEISGKVFNQEGNISNSTFKTITEYKKKLTIDGYYSKLPELRDVSDYLKKADAAENIKIIHEKLTGFESLKKERITINRITTFINQFPQELQEVGLIFLKNLNIYDEPMLEVELTKVLSKIPDSLNIGIAHLGAVSDSGGRISYNLRELFEKYKLEPKELNDTLVIKSDVLVIYDDNINSGLQLLNILAELLDKLNELPPEMNLNERHVSALAAEEAKQKLKKIEIHFCFIVGHEGTEEKIRMMLKEHLNFDPDKIHIHINKLFKSSEKIFSGGDSPFNHEKRPQLKDYLTKIGEQLLKNEGKSAGKIATCKLGYAGAEAMVLFPYNIPTMTITALWCKGQLDNGIPWIPLAERRRRTKDGKFIGED
;
A
#
# COMPACT_ATOMS: atom_id res chain seq x y z
N MET A 1 -22.72 32.75 30.42
CA MET A 1 -23.81 32.71 29.42
C MET A 1 -24.23 31.25 29.30
N GLU A 2 -25.49 30.89 29.53
CA GLU A 2 -25.90 29.47 29.60
C GLU A 2 -25.95 28.81 28.21
N ILE A 3 -25.26 27.67 28.04
CA ILE A 3 -25.22 26.89 26.80
C ILE A 3 -26.62 26.49 26.28
N ASN A 4 -27.59 26.32 27.19
CA ASN A 4 -29.00 26.03 26.87
C ASN A 4 -29.67 27.14 26.04
N LYS A 5 -29.10 28.35 26.00
CA LYS A 5 -29.62 29.46 25.18
C LYS A 5 -29.10 29.42 23.74
N LEU A 6 -28.09 28.60 23.45
CA LEU A 6 -27.41 28.55 22.15
C LEU A 6 -27.86 27.37 21.29
N VAL A 7 -28.08 26.21 21.92
CA VAL A 7 -28.35 24.94 21.22
C VAL A 7 -29.53 24.18 21.83
N GLN A 8 -30.11 23.29 21.05
CA GLN A 8 -31.19 22.41 21.50
C GLN A 8 -30.72 21.38 22.54
N SER A 9 -31.65 20.84 23.32
CA SER A 9 -31.35 19.98 24.47
C SER A 9 -30.62 18.68 24.11
N TRP A 10 -30.78 18.19 22.89
CA TRP A 10 -30.16 16.96 22.37
C TRP A 10 -28.76 17.17 21.80
N MET A 11 -28.24 18.40 21.74
CA MET A 11 -26.87 18.73 21.33
C MET A 11 -25.85 18.56 22.46
N PRO A 12 -24.55 18.36 22.16
CA PRO A 12 -23.50 18.29 23.17
C PRO A 12 -23.43 19.56 24.03
N LYS A 13 -23.47 19.43 25.36
CA LYS A 13 -23.49 20.54 26.32
C LYS A 13 -22.14 20.77 27.03
N ASP A 14 -21.05 20.65 26.29
CA ASP A 14 -19.70 20.92 26.81
C ASP A 14 -19.44 22.44 26.84
N GLU A 15 -19.01 22.97 28.00
CA GLU A 15 -18.70 24.40 28.17
C GLU A 15 -17.58 24.89 27.22
N GLN A 16 -16.66 24.01 26.82
CA GLN A 16 -15.60 24.35 25.86
C GLN A 16 -16.14 24.68 24.46
N LEU A 17 -17.36 24.23 24.13
CA LEU A 17 -17.99 24.45 22.83
C LEU A 17 -18.80 25.75 22.77
N VAL A 18 -19.02 26.44 23.89
CA VAL A 18 -19.76 27.72 23.92
C VAL A 18 -19.29 28.71 22.84
N PRO A 19 -17.99 29.02 22.67
CA PRO A 19 -17.55 29.96 21.63
C PRO A 19 -17.78 29.43 20.20
N PHE A 20 -17.74 28.12 19.98
CA PHE A 20 -18.09 27.52 18.69
C PHE A 20 -19.57 27.71 18.39
N TYR A 21 -20.46 27.40 19.33
CA TYR A 21 -21.90 27.55 19.15
C TYR A 21 -22.34 29.01 19.01
N GLN A 22 -21.69 29.94 19.71
CA GLN A 22 -21.90 31.37 19.50
C GLN A 22 -21.58 31.78 18.07
N GLY A 23 -20.44 31.33 17.54
CA GLY A 23 -20.05 31.60 16.15
C GLY A 23 -21.01 31.01 15.13
N ILE A 24 -21.54 29.81 15.38
CA ILE A 24 -22.60 29.21 14.54
C ILE A 24 -23.89 30.05 14.63
N ALA A 25 -24.32 30.47 15.82
CA ALA A 25 -25.51 31.29 15.98
C ALA A 25 -25.40 32.65 15.29
N GLU A 26 -24.22 33.30 15.36
CA GLU A 26 -23.92 34.55 14.65
C GLU A 26 -23.91 34.36 13.13
N PHE A 27 -23.33 33.26 12.65
CA PHE A 27 -23.39 32.92 11.24
C PHE A 27 -24.84 32.76 10.78
N LEU A 28 -25.69 32.10 11.57
CA LEU A 28 -27.08 31.85 11.21
C LEU A 28 -27.97 33.09 11.30
N SER A 29 -27.74 34.01 12.23
CA SER A 29 -28.55 35.23 12.35
C SER A 29 -28.50 36.11 11.09
N THR A 30 -27.44 35.99 10.29
CA THR A 30 -27.27 36.70 9.02
C THR A 30 -27.58 35.85 7.78
N ASN A 31 -27.80 34.54 7.96
CA ASN A 31 -27.96 33.59 6.85
C ASN A 31 -29.31 32.85 6.83
N LEU A 32 -30.17 33.01 7.83
CA LEU A 32 -31.50 32.38 7.88
C LEU A 32 -32.64 33.28 7.40
N GLU A 33 -32.37 34.55 7.06
CA GLU A 33 -33.41 35.45 6.56
C GLU A 33 -33.98 34.93 5.23
N SER A 34 -35.30 34.70 5.18
CA SER A 34 -35.99 34.35 3.94
C SER A 34 -36.12 35.60 3.08
N GLY A 35 -35.46 35.64 1.92
CA GLY A 35 -35.43 36.84 1.08
C GLY A 35 -36.75 37.15 0.36
N ARG A 36 -37.86 36.44 0.63
CA ARG A 36 -39.07 36.50 -0.19
C ARG A 36 -40.42 36.37 0.51
N HIS A 37 -40.50 35.94 1.77
CA HIS A 37 -41.80 35.79 2.42
C HIS A 37 -42.06 36.99 3.33
N GLY A 38 -42.64 38.05 2.75
CA GLY A 38 -43.26 39.11 3.54
C GLY A 38 -44.40 38.54 4.39
N ASP A 39 -44.74 39.23 5.47
CA ASP A 39 -45.85 38.85 6.36
C ASP A 39 -47.12 38.53 5.55
N GLY A 40 -47.51 37.25 5.49
CA GLY A 40 -48.77 36.80 4.89
C GLY A 40 -48.70 35.99 3.59
N GLU A 41 -47.52 35.74 2.99
CA GLU A 41 -47.43 34.81 1.84
C GLU A 41 -47.52 33.35 2.27
N THR A 42 -48.39 32.57 1.61
CA THR A 42 -48.53 31.13 1.88
C THR A 42 -47.40 30.34 1.21
N LEU A 43 -46.63 29.59 2.00
CA LEU A 43 -45.59 28.68 1.49
C LEU A 43 -46.24 27.60 0.61
N THR A 44 -45.81 27.51 -0.64
CA THR A 44 -46.34 26.55 -1.62
C THR A 44 -45.25 25.56 -2.05
N PRO A 45 -45.62 24.30 -2.37
CA PRO A 45 -44.67 23.35 -2.93
C PRO A 45 -44.14 23.82 -4.29
N LYS A 46 -42.91 23.43 -4.64
CA LYS A 46 -42.28 23.75 -5.92
C LYS A 46 -41.83 22.50 -6.64
N ILE A 47 -41.79 22.59 -7.97
CA ILE A 47 -41.18 21.58 -8.84
C ILE A 47 -39.95 22.23 -9.50
N ILE A 48 -38.79 21.61 -9.35
CA ILE A 48 -37.53 22.08 -9.92
C ILE A 48 -37.09 21.09 -11.01
N ALA A 49 -36.72 21.61 -12.18
CA ALA A 49 -36.15 20.79 -13.24
C ALA A 49 -34.71 20.38 -12.87
N ASP A 50 -34.38 19.12 -13.09
CA ASP A 50 -33.04 18.56 -12.88
C ASP A 50 -32.63 17.71 -14.09
N PRO A 51 -31.40 17.85 -14.61
CA PRO A 51 -30.98 17.18 -15.83
C PRO A 51 -30.88 15.65 -15.72
N LEU A 52 -30.75 15.13 -14.50
CA LEU A 52 -30.63 13.69 -14.22
C LEU A 52 -32.00 13.06 -13.92
N LEU A 53 -32.86 13.76 -13.18
CA LEU A 53 -34.14 13.27 -12.67
C LEU A 53 -35.38 13.77 -13.43
N GLY A 54 -35.21 14.73 -14.33
CA GLY A 54 -36.30 15.45 -14.98
C GLY A 54 -36.90 16.51 -14.07
N TYR A 55 -37.73 16.11 -13.09
CA TYR A 55 -38.42 17.02 -12.18
C TYR A 55 -38.38 16.55 -10.73
N ILE A 56 -37.97 17.42 -9.82
CA ILE A 56 -37.89 17.18 -8.38
C ILE A 56 -38.99 17.96 -7.69
N TYR A 57 -39.83 17.26 -6.93
CA TYR A 57 -40.86 17.87 -6.09
C TYR A 57 -40.32 18.22 -4.72
N LEU A 58 -40.57 19.45 -4.29
CA LEU A 58 -40.21 19.99 -2.98
C LEU A 58 -41.44 20.41 -2.18
N THR A 59 -41.42 20.08 -0.89
CA THR A 59 -42.46 20.46 0.08
C THR A 59 -42.36 21.94 0.45
N PRO A 60 -43.42 22.58 0.99
CA PRO A 60 -43.36 23.96 1.45
C PRO A 60 -42.22 24.25 2.44
N LEU A 61 -41.90 23.29 3.31
CA LEU A 61 -40.78 23.36 4.24
C LEU A 61 -39.43 23.42 3.53
N GLU A 62 -39.21 22.50 2.59
CA GLU A 62 -37.97 22.44 1.82
C GLU A 62 -37.80 23.71 0.98
N VAL A 63 -38.90 24.22 0.40
CA VAL A 63 -38.91 25.49 -0.33
C VAL A 63 -38.46 26.65 0.56
N ALA A 64 -39.00 26.76 1.77
CA ALA A 64 -38.60 27.80 2.73
C ALA A 64 -37.11 27.70 3.08
N ILE A 65 -36.59 26.48 3.26
CA ILE A 65 -35.18 26.25 3.58
C ILE A 65 -34.28 26.61 2.39
N ILE A 66 -34.61 26.14 1.17
CA ILE A 66 -33.76 26.43 0.01
C ILE A 66 -33.73 27.92 -0.33
N ASP A 67 -34.78 28.68 -0.01
CA ASP A 67 -34.88 30.11 -0.27
C ASP A 67 -34.15 30.97 0.80
N THR A 68 -33.42 30.34 1.74
CA THR A 68 -32.50 31.03 2.68
C THR A 68 -31.13 31.30 2.05
N THR A 69 -30.46 32.36 2.49
CA THR A 69 -29.06 32.63 2.10
C THR A 69 -28.11 31.51 2.58
N LEU A 70 -28.40 30.89 3.72
CA LEU A 70 -27.71 29.71 4.26
C LEU A 70 -27.66 28.59 3.22
N TYR A 71 -28.80 28.22 2.64
CA TYR A 71 -28.89 27.12 1.67
C TYR A 71 -28.44 27.55 0.27
N GLN A 72 -28.71 28.79 -0.15
CA GLN A 72 -28.18 29.31 -1.42
C GLN A 72 -26.64 29.36 -1.44
N ARG A 73 -25.99 29.40 -0.27
CA ARG A 73 -24.53 29.30 -0.13
C ARG A 73 -23.94 28.09 -0.85
N ILE A 74 -24.56 26.92 -0.73
CA ILE A 74 -24.02 25.67 -1.30
C ILE A 74 -24.10 25.61 -2.83
N ARG A 75 -24.74 26.60 -3.49
CA ARG A 75 -24.59 26.79 -4.95
C ARG A 75 -23.18 27.23 -5.36
N LYS A 76 -22.44 27.84 -4.44
CA LYS A 76 -21.10 28.39 -4.64
C LYS A 76 -20.00 27.45 -4.12
N ILE A 77 -20.35 26.19 -3.91
CA ILE A 77 -19.45 25.11 -3.46
C ILE A 77 -19.59 23.98 -4.47
N LYS A 78 -18.51 23.71 -5.22
CA LYS A 78 -18.48 22.64 -6.20
C LYS A 78 -18.39 21.29 -5.50
N GLN A 79 -19.14 20.29 -6.01
CA GLN A 79 -19.16 18.95 -5.42
C GLN A 79 -17.75 18.37 -5.32
N LEU A 80 -17.03 18.39 -6.45
CA LEU A 80 -15.72 17.76 -6.62
C LEU A 80 -14.56 18.77 -6.58
N GLY A 81 -14.76 19.90 -5.90
CA GLY A 81 -13.72 20.91 -5.68
C GLY A 81 -13.04 21.34 -6.99
N LEU A 82 -11.76 20.99 -7.15
CA LEU A 82 -10.93 21.37 -8.30
C LEU A 82 -10.96 20.38 -9.47
N ALA A 83 -11.78 19.33 -9.41
CA ALA A 83 -11.88 18.35 -10.49
C ALA A 83 -12.30 18.95 -11.84
N TYR A 84 -13.05 20.07 -11.83
CA TYR A 84 -13.45 20.78 -13.04
C TYR A 84 -12.27 21.30 -13.88
N LEU A 85 -11.10 21.50 -13.27
CA LEU A 85 -9.86 21.89 -13.98
C LEU A 85 -9.33 20.77 -14.88
N VAL A 86 -9.77 19.53 -14.66
CA VAL A 86 -9.42 18.35 -15.46
C VAL A 86 -10.61 17.89 -16.30
N PHE A 87 -11.81 17.91 -15.72
CA PHE A 87 -13.07 17.50 -16.35
C PHE A 87 -13.98 18.74 -16.45
N PRO A 88 -13.93 19.53 -17.54
CA PRO A 88 -14.56 20.85 -17.60
C PRO A 88 -16.07 20.87 -17.33
N SER A 89 -16.74 19.74 -17.53
CA SER A 89 -18.18 19.58 -17.32
C SER A 89 -18.55 19.21 -15.87
N LEU A 90 -17.59 18.83 -15.00
CA LEU A 90 -17.79 18.58 -13.57
C LEU A 90 -17.84 19.88 -12.74
N GLY A 91 -18.64 20.84 -13.19
CA GLY A 91 -18.80 22.15 -12.53
C GLY A 91 -20.01 22.28 -11.60
N TYR A 92 -20.80 21.22 -11.42
CA TYR A 92 -22.04 21.28 -10.64
C TYR A 92 -21.77 21.49 -9.13
N SER A 93 -22.74 22.11 -8.50
CA SER A 93 -22.66 22.50 -7.08
C SER A 93 -23.30 21.49 -6.15
N ARG A 94 -22.94 21.55 -4.86
CA ARG A 94 -23.60 20.77 -3.80
C ARG A 94 -25.10 21.03 -3.74
N PHE A 95 -25.55 22.23 -4.11
CA PHE A 95 -26.98 22.55 -4.19
C PHE A 95 -27.75 21.61 -5.12
N GLU A 96 -27.26 21.40 -6.35
CA GLU A 96 -27.92 20.54 -7.34
C GLU A 96 -27.93 19.09 -6.90
N HIS A 97 -26.80 18.65 -6.32
CA HIS A 97 -26.66 17.32 -5.75
C HIS A 97 -27.65 17.08 -4.60
N SER A 98 -27.70 17.96 -3.59
CA SER A 98 -28.61 17.82 -2.45
C SER A 98 -30.09 17.79 -2.86
N LEU A 99 -30.49 18.57 -3.87
CA LEU A 99 -31.82 18.43 -4.48
C LEU A 99 -32.02 17.07 -5.14
N GLY A 100 -31.02 16.61 -5.89
CA GLY A 100 -30.98 15.29 -6.51
C GLY A 100 -31.16 14.17 -5.49
N VAL A 101 -30.49 14.25 -4.34
CA VAL A 101 -30.62 13.30 -3.22
C VAL A 101 -32.06 13.25 -2.71
N VAL A 102 -32.75 14.39 -2.56
CA VAL A 102 -34.18 14.43 -2.20
C VAL A 102 -35.06 13.71 -3.24
N GLY A 103 -34.76 13.90 -4.52
CA GLY A 103 -35.45 13.21 -5.62
C GLY A 103 -35.20 11.70 -5.64
N ARG A 104 -33.95 11.27 -5.45
CA ARG A 104 -33.56 9.86 -5.35
C ARG A 104 -34.17 9.18 -4.14
N LEU A 105 -34.15 9.85 -2.98
CA LEU A 105 -34.78 9.36 -1.75
C LEU A 105 -36.26 9.06 -1.99
N ASN A 106 -37.00 9.94 -2.68
CA ASN A 106 -38.40 9.70 -3.02
C ASN A 106 -38.59 8.46 -3.92
N GLN A 107 -37.75 8.31 -4.95
CA GLN A 107 -37.79 7.14 -5.83
C GLN A 107 -37.55 5.85 -5.04
N ILE A 108 -36.54 5.87 -4.16
CA ILE A 108 -36.16 4.72 -3.32
C ILE A 108 -37.28 4.38 -2.34
N ILE A 109 -37.81 5.35 -1.58
CA ILE A 109 -38.88 5.13 -0.61
C ILE A 109 -40.12 4.54 -1.29
N ASN A 110 -40.55 5.10 -2.43
CA ASN A 110 -41.71 4.60 -3.14
C ASN A 110 -41.52 3.14 -3.60
N LYS A 111 -40.33 2.81 -4.11
CA LYS A 111 -40.00 1.44 -4.52
C LYS A 111 -39.86 0.50 -3.34
N LEU A 112 -39.31 0.94 -2.22
CA LEU A 112 -39.22 0.17 -0.98
C LEU A 112 -40.60 -0.18 -0.42
N ILE A 113 -41.52 0.78 -0.36
CA ILE A 113 -42.90 0.54 0.08
C ILE A 113 -43.57 -0.47 -0.86
N GLU A 114 -43.41 -0.30 -2.18
CA GLU A 114 -43.95 -1.23 -3.17
C GLU A 114 -43.38 -2.65 -3.01
N ASN A 115 -42.06 -2.79 -2.88
CA ASN A 115 -41.38 -4.08 -2.77
C ASN A 115 -41.65 -4.77 -1.42
N TYR A 116 -41.72 -4.01 -0.32
CA TYR A 116 -42.01 -4.56 1.00
C TYR A 116 -43.45 -5.06 1.09
N ASN A 117 -44.42 -4.26 0.65
CA ASN A 117 -45.84 -4.59 0.73
C ASN A 117 -46.25 -5.73 -0.21
N ARG A 118 -45.44 -6.04 -1.24
CA ARG A 118 -45.62 -7.25 -2.08
C ARG A 118 -45.32 -8.55 -1.33
N ILE A 119 -44.47 -8.51 -0.30
CA ILE A 119 -43.99 -9.68 0.43
C ILE A 119 -44.66 -9.78 1.81
N ASN A 120 -44.83 -8.65 2.50
CA ASN A 120 -45.41 -8.57 3.84
C ASN A 120 -46.81 -7.95 3.78
N THR A 121 -47.84 -8.74 4.10
CA THR A 121 -49.25 -8.31 4.08
C THR A 121 -49.73 -7.72 5.40
N ASP A 122 -49.01 -7.99 6.49
CA ASP A 122 -49.49 -7.74 7.86
C ASP A 122 -48.91 -6.45 8.48
N LEU A 123 -47.92 -5.84 7.82
CA LEU A 123 -47.21 -4.64 8.29
C LEU A 123 -47.06 -3.63 7.14
N ASP A 124 -47.48 -2.39 7.38
CA ASP A 124 -47.37 -1.33 6.39
C ASP A 124 -46.12 -0.46 6.64
N LEU A 125 -45.08 -0.66 5.81
CA LEU A 125 -43.87 0.18 5.82
C LEU A 125 -44.20 1.67 5.60
N SER A 126 -45.35 1.96 4.96
CA SER A 126 -45.82 3.33 4.76
C SER A 126 -46.11 4.05 6.08
N VAL A 127 -46.52 3.36 7.14
CA VAL A 127 -46.80 3.98 8.44
C VAL A 127 -45.52 4.53 9.08
N ILE A 128 -44.48 3.69 9.15
CA ILE A 128 -43.17 4.09 9.71
C ILE A 128 -42.56 5.19 8.86
N THR A 129 -42.60 5.02 7.53
CA THR A 129 -42.06 6.01 6.61
C THR A 129 -42.77 7.36 6.76
N LYS A 130 -44.11 7.39 6.78
CA LYS A 130 -44.89 8.63 6.96
C LYS A 130 -44.60 9.31 8.30
N LYS A 131 -44.34 8.56 9.36
CA LYS A 131 -44.00 9.11 10.69
C LYS A 131 -42.70 9.93 10.66
N TYR A 132 -41.72 9.50 9.85
CA TYR A 132 -40.37 10.09 9.82
C TYR A 132 -40.04 10.78 8.49
N ILE A 133 -41.02 10.92 7.58
CA ILE A 133 -40.79 11.39 6.21
C ILE A 133 -40.17 12.79 6.19
N ASP A 134 -40.63 13.70 7.03
CA ASP A 134 -40.09 15.06 7.11
C ASP A 134 -38.65 15.05 7.60
N SER A 135 -38.32 14.24 8.62
CA SER A 135 -36.96 14.11 9.14
C SER A 135 -35.99 13.54 8.10
N VAL A 136 -36.37 12.49 7.38
CA VAL A 136 -35.47 11.85 6.38
C VAL A 136 -35.33 12.71 5.13
N ARG A 137 -36.38 13.41 4.70
CA ARG A 137 -36.30 14.36 3.58
C ARG A 137 -35.47 15.58 3.91
N LEU A 138 -35.60 16.12 5.13
CA LEU A 138 -34.72 17.17 5.63
C LEU A 138 -33.28 16.70 5.70
N ALA A 139 -33.03 15.46 6.15
CA ALA A 139 -31.68 14.89 6.18
C ALA A 139 -31.09 14.81 4.77
N ALA A 140 -31.84 14.33 3.78
CA ALA A 140 -31.42 14.33 2.38
C ALA A 140 -31.11 15.74 1.87
N LEU A 141 -31.94 16.74 2.18
CA LEU A 141 -31.74 18.12 1.75
C LEU A 141 -30.51 18.76 2.40
N LEU A 142 -30.25 18.47 3.68
CA LEU A 142 -29.31 19.20 4.53
C LEU A 142 -28.01 18.46 4.84
N HIS A 143 -27.83 17.20 4.42
CA HIS A 143 -26.61 16.42 4.74
C HIS A 143 -25.32 17.18 4.40
N ASP A 144 -25.34 17.89 3.29
CA ASP A 144 -24.22 18.64 2.73
C ASP A 144 -24.14 20.11 3.15
N ILE A 145 -25.06 20.61 3.99
CA ILE A 145 -25.15 22.03 4.36
C ILE A 145 -23.94 22.51 5.16
N GLY A 146 -23.17 21.59 5.75
CA GLY A 146 -21.95 21.87 6.50
C GLY A 146 -20.67 21.93 5.67
N HIS A 147 -20.71 21.62 4.36
CA HIS A 147 -19.51 21.72 3.54
C HIS A 147 -19.04 23.16 3.34
N CYS A 148 -17.72 23.31 3.25
CA CYS A 148 -17.00 24.56 3.04
C CYS A 148 -16.37 24.60 1.65
N LEU A 149 -15.69 25.71 1.33
CA LEU A 149 -15.05 25.96 0.03
C LEU A 149 -14.16 24.77 -0.41
N PHE A 150 -14.26 24.34 -1.67
CA PHE A 150 -13.55 23.16 -2.20
C PHE A 150 -13.74 21.85 -1.40
N SER A 151 -14.85 21.69 -0.70
CA SER A 151 -15.27 20.42 -0.14
C SER A 151 -14.19 19.76 0.75
N HIS A 152 -13.65 18.61 0.35
CA HIS A 152 -12.67 17.86 1.14
C HIS A 152 -11.32 18.58 1.28
N CYS A 153 -10.97 19.52 0.39
CA CYS A 153 -9.71 20.25 0.49
C CYS A 153 -9.66 21.15 1.72
N SER A 154 -10.74 21.88 2.03
CA SER A 154 -10.79 22.74 3.22
C SER A 154 -10.97 21.94 4.50
N GLU A 155 -11.69 20.81 4.44
CA GLU A 155 -11.85 19.92 5.60
C GLU A 155 -10.50 19.41 6.14
N ARG A 156 -9.52 19.12 5.25
CA ARG A 156 -8.15 18.77 5.67
C ARG A 156 -7.50 19.84 6.54
N VAL A 157 -7.72 21.11 6.20
CA VAL A 157 -7.17 22.25 6.95
C VAL A 157 -7.94 22.45 8.25
N ILE A 158 -9.27 22.32 8.21
CA ILE A 158 -10.16 22.46 9.36
C ILE A 158 -9.82 21.41 10.43
N ASN A 159 -9.60 20.15 10.02
CA ASN A 159 -9.22 19.08 10.94
C ASN A 159 -7.89 19.33 11.69
N ASN A 160 -7.02 20.18 11.12
CA ASN A 160 -5.72 20.52 11.70
C ASN A 160 -5.75 21.83 12.53
N LEU A 161 -6.91 22.45 12.73
CA LEU A 161 -7.02 23.68 13.53
C LEU A 161 -6.77 23.36 15.01
N VAL A 162 -5.76 24.01 15.56
CA VAL A 162 -5.33 23.87 16.97
C VAL A 162 -6.19 24.71 17.93
N GLY A 163 -7.00 25.62 17.41
CA GLY A 163 -7.82 26.53 18.20
C GLY A 163 -7.01 27.68 18.81
N THR A 164 -7.54 28.31 19.85
CA THR A 164 -6.88 29.38 20.61
C THR A 164 -7.18 29.22 22.10
N ASN A 165 -6.58 30.04 22.97
CA ASN A 165 -6.94 30.06 24.40
C ASN A 165 -8.43 30.33 24.66
N ALA A 166 -9.15 30.94 23.71
CA ALA A 166 -10.56 31.29 23.82
C ALA A 166 -11.47 30.48 22.87
N TYR A 167 -10.92 29.53 22.11
CA TYR A 167 -11.67 28.77 21.11
C TYR A 167 -11.16 27.32 20.99
N PRO A 168 -12.02 26.30 21.01
CA PRO A 168 -11.59 24.91 21.01
C PRO A 168 -10.89 24.50 19.71
N SER A 169 -10.00 23.51 19.79
CA SER A 169 -9.43 22.88 18.59
C SER A 169 -10.50 22.10 17.82
N ALA A 170 -10.22 21.80 16.55
CA ALA A 170 -11.10 20.97 15.74
C ALA A 170 -11.29 19.56 16.35
N GLU A 171 -10.20 18.98 16.85
CA GLU A 171 -10.22 17.70 17.54
C GLU A 171 -11.13 17.73 18.78
N THR A 172 -11.05 18.77 19.62
CA THR A 172 -11.93 18.93 20.78
C THR A 172 -13.40 18.97 20.36
N ILE A 173 -13.72 19.71 19.30
CA ILE A 173 -15.10 19.79 18.77
C ILE A 173 -15.56 18.41 18.30
N GLN A 174 -14.82 17.74 17.40
CA GLN A 174 -15.20 16.43 16.87
C GLN A 174 -15.34 15.38 17.98
N ASN A 175 -14.43 15.37 18.96
CA ASN A 175 -14.47 14.43 20.08
C ASN A 175 -15.69 14.65 20.97
N ALA A 176 -16.08 15.90 21.22
CA ALA A 176 -17.28 16.20 22.00
C ALA A 176 -18.56 15.68 21.31
N PHE A 177 -18.69 15.89 20.00
CA PHE A 177 -19.80 15.35 19.21
C PHE A 177 -19.79 13.82 19.16
N THR A 178 -18.64 13.23 18.82
CA THR A 178 -18.44 11.78 18.72
C THR A 178 -18.80 11.07 20.03
N LYS A 179 -18.34 11.62 21.17
CA LYS A 179 -18.64 11.10 22.50
C LYS A 179 -20.11 11.27 22.88
N HIS A 180 -20.69 12.45 22.66
CA HIS A 180 -22.09 12.72 23.01
C HIS A 180 -23.07 11.83 22.22
N LEU A 181 -22.74 11.52 20.98
CA LEU A 181 -23.55 10.70 20.08
C LEU A 181 -23.20 9.20 20.14
N ASN A 182 -22.24 8.80 20.99
CA ASN A 182 -21.75 7.41 21.10
C ASN A 182 -21.37 6.79 19.74
N SER A 183 -20.71 7.56 18.88
CA SER A 183 -20.23 7.08 17.58
C SER A 183 -18.94 6.26 17.75
N GLU A 184 -18.83 5.11 17.08
CA GLU A 184 -17.59 4.30 17.07
C GLU A 184 -16.49 4.93 16.19
N LYS A 185 -16.87 5.78 15.24
CA LYS A 185 -15.95 6.52 14.35
C LYS A 185 -16.02 8.01 14.64
N GLN A 186 -14.88 8.69 14.52
CA GLN A 186 -14.85 10.15 14.61
C GLN A 186 -15.74 10.75 13.51
N ILE A 187 -16.63 11.66 13.91
CA ILE A 187 -17.59 12.30 13.00
C ILE A 187 -16.84 13.30 12.09
N PRO A 188 -17.01 13.24 10.75
CA PRO A 188 -16.46 14.22 9.83
C PRO A 188 -16.84 15.65 10.18
N PHE A 189 -15.97 16.62 9.91
CA PHE A 189 -16.21 18.00 10.33
C PHE A 189 -17.36 18.64 9.56
N ALA A 190 -17.54 18.27 8.28
CA ALA A 190 -18.70 18.70 7.50
C ALA A 190 -20.03 18.28 8.16
N GLU A 191 -20.12 17.04 8.68
CA GLU A 191 -21.29 16.56 9.41
C GLU A 191 -21.46 17.28 10.76
N VAL A 192 -20.37 17.55 11.49
CA VAL A 192 -20.40 18.37 12.71
C VAL A 192 -21.01 19.74 12.43
N PHE A 193 -20.66 20.39 11.31
CA PHE A 193 -21.28 21.66 10.92
C PHE A 193 -22.76 21.49 10.59
N SER A 194 -23.14 20.49 9.79
CA SER A 194 -24.54 20.22 9.45
C SER A 194 -25.38 20.06 10.72
N VAL A 195 -24.94 19.21 11.65
CA VAL A 195 -25.61 18.98 12.95
C VAL A 195 -25.62 20.24 13.82
N SER A 196 -24.53 21.01 13.85
CA SER A 196 -24.48 22.27 14.63
C SER A 196 -25.44 23.33 14.10
N ILE A 197 -25.58 23.43 12.77
CA ILE A 197 -26.52 24.36 12.14
C ILE A 197 -27.95 23.96 12.51
N ILE A 198 -28.32 22.70 12.28
CA ILE A 198 -29.68 22.18 12.51
C ILE A 198 -30.05 22.18 14.00
N GLY A 199 -29.09 21.86 14.87
CA GLY A 199 -29.26 21.80 16.32
C GLY A 199 -29.19 23.16 17.03
N SER A 200 -28.97 24.26 16.30
CA SER A 200 -28.94 25.60 16.88
C SER A 200 -30.34 26.07 17.30
N LYS A 201 -30.40 26.99 18.27
CA LYS A 201 -31.66 27.66 18.62
C LYS A 201 -32.21 28.48 17.45
N ALA A 202 -31.35 29.18 16.72
CA ALA A 202 -31.74 30.03 15.58
C ALA A 202 -32.44 29.25 14.47
N PHE A 203 -31.92 28.06 14.11
CA PHE A 203 -32.56 27.21 13.10
C PHE A 203 -33.92 26.68 13.58
N HIS A 204 -34.01 26.28 14.84
CA HIS A 204 -35.28 25.85 15.43
C HIS A 204 -36.33 26.97 15.43
N ASP A 205 -35.94 28.18 15.82
CA ASP A 205 -36.83 29.35 15.83
C ASP A 205 -37.32 29.67 14.41
N PHE A 206 -36.42 29.67 13.43
CA PHE A 206 -36.76 29.83 12.01
C PHE A 206 -37.83 28.82 11.56
N ILE A 207 -37.65 27.52 11.83
CA ILE A 207 -38.64 26.49 11.47
C ILE A 207 -39.95 26.68 12.22
N SER A 208 -39.90 27.18 13.46
CA SER A 208 -41.10 27.47 14.27
C SER A 208 -41.91 28.62 13.69
N GLU A 209 -41.25 29.66 13.19
CA GLU A 209 -41.89 30.83 12.56
C GLU A 209 -42.61 30.49 11.26
N LEU A 210 -42.20 29.43 10.55
CA LEU A 210 -42.91 28.95 9.35
C LEU A 210 -44.31 28.41 9.65
N ASN A 211 -44.63 28.09 10.91
CA ASN A 211 -45.92 27.55 11.35
C ASN A 211 -46.39 26.28 10.59
N ILE A 212 -45.45 25.49 10.05
CA ILE A 212 -45.75 24.25 9.31
C ILE A 212 -46.06 23.09 10.27
N PHE A 213 -45.29 23.00 11.36
CA PHE A 213 -45.42 21.95 12.37
C PHE A 213 -45.90 22.51 13.70
N LYS A 214 -46.44 21.64 14.55
CA LYS A 214 -46.72 22.01 15.95
C LYS A 214 -45.38 22.23 16.66
N PRO A 215 -45.24 23.29 17.50
CA PRO A 215 -43.97 23.61 18.15
C PRO A 215 -43.32 22.45 18.93
N LYS A 216 -44.14 21.59 19.53
CA LYS A 216 -43.68 20.41 20.29
C LYS A 216 -43.01 19.32 19.45
N ASP A 217 -43.26 19.28 18.13
CA ASP A 217 -42.79 18.22 17.24
C ASP A 217 -41.49 18.63 16.52
N ILE A 218 -41.20 19.93 16.41
CA ILE A 218 -40.05 20.48 15.67
C ILE A 218 -38.73 19.95 16.22
N ALA A 219 -38.51 20.06 17.54
CA ALA A 219 -37.26 19.60 18.17
C ALA A 219 -36.98 18.12 17.87
N LYS A 220 -38.02 17.28 17.81
CA LYS A 220 -37.88 15.86 17.50
C LYS A 220 -37.60 15.62 16.01
N ILE A 221 -38.25 16.37 15.13
CA ILE A 221 -38.01 16.29 13.68
C ILE A 221 -36.55 16.63 13.36
N LEU A 222 -36.02 17.70 13.97
CA LEU A 222 -34.64 18.16 13.78
C LEU A 222 -33.62 17.20 14.42
N GLU A 223 -33.90 16.65 15.62
CA GLU A 223 -33.04 15.62 16.23
C GLU A 223 -32.93 14.39 15.31
N ASN A 224 -34.07 13.89 14.81
CA ASN A 224 -34.09 12.73 13.92
C ASN A 224 -33.39 13.02 12.59
N CYS A 225 -33.53 14.23 12.03
CA CYS A 225 -32.81 14.68 10.84
C CYS A 225 -31.30 14.57 11.04
N CYS A 226 -30.78 15.09 12.16
CA CYS A 226 -29.35 14.99 12.49
C CYS A 226 -28.90 13.53 12.66
N LEU A 227 -29.67 12.69 13.33
CA LEU A 227 -29.35 11.27 13.47
C LEU A 227 -29.23 10.60 12.10
N PHE A 228 -30.15 10.86 11.18
CA PHE A 228 -30.10 10.28 9.82
C PHE A 228 -28.92 10.79 9.00
N ILE A 229 -28.55 12.07 9.08
CA ILE A 229 -27.32 12.60 8.44
C ILE A 229 -26.10 11.83 8.91
N LEU A 230 -26.03 11.51 10.21
CA LEU A 230 -24.94 10.76 10.83
C LEU A 230 -25.02 9.23 10.60
N GLY A 231 -26.00 8.75 9.84
CA GLY A 231 -26.23 7.31 9.64
C GLY A 231 -26.69 6.57 10.90
N MET A 232 -27.28 7.28 11.86
CA MET A 232 -27.78 6.74 13.12
C MET A 232 -29.31 6.60 13.11
N PRO A 233 -29.86 5.50 13.67
CA PRO A 233 -31.30 5.37 13.85
C PRO A 233 -31.82 6.34 14.93
N VAL A 234 -33.14 6.54 14.95
CA VAL A 234 -33.83 7.28 16.02
C VAL A 234 -33.63 6.54 17.35
N LYS A 235 -33.35 7.31 18.41
CA LYS A 235 -33.22 6.79 19.78
C LYS A 235 -34.44 5.95 20.15
N ASP A 236 -34.17 4.75 20.66
CA ASP A 236 -35.15 3.76 21.12
C ASP A 236 -36.06 3.13 20.04
N ASP A 237 -35.90 3.49 18.76
CA ASP A 237 -36.70 2.96 17.65
C ASP A 237 -35.83 2.25 16.59
N PRO A 238 -35.53 0.94 16.77
CA PRO A 238 -34.71 0.17 15.82
C PRO A 238 -35.42 -0.07 14.48
N SER A 239 -36.70 0.29 14.34
CA SER A 239 -37.40 0.22 13.06
C SER A 239 -36.96 1.32 12.07
N THR A 240 -36.18 2.29 12.54
CA THR A 240 -35.69 3.43 11.75
C THR A 240 -34.29 3.23 11.16
N VAL A 241 -33.64 2.08 11.39
CA VAL A 241 -32.29 1.81 10.89
C VAL A 241 -32.22 1.91 9.37
N PHE A 242 -33.18 1.32 8.65
CA PHE A 242 -33.22 1.46 7.19
C PHE A 242 -33.33 2.91 6.72
N LEU A 243 -34.01 3.80 7.47
CA LEU A 243 -34.13 5.21 7.10
C LEU A 243 -32.79 5.95 7.22
N ALA A 244 -32.00 5.62 8.25
CA ALA A 244 -30.62 6.11 8.37
C ALA A 244 -29.75 5.61 7.19
N GLN A 245 -29.89 4.33 6.83
CA GLN A 245 -29.18 3.73 5.69
C GLN A 245 -29.55 4.34 4.33
N LEU A 246 -30.71 5.00 4.20
CA LEU A 246 -31.09 5.72 2.97
C LEU A 246 -30.34 7.04 2.77
N ILE A 247 -29.77 7.60 3.84
CA ILE A 247 -28.99 8.84 3.79
C ILE A 247 -27.50 8.52 3.85
N SER A 248 -27.09 7.68 4.81
CA SER A 248 -25.71 7.25 5.00
C SER A 248 -25.66 5.73 5.18
N GLY A 249 -25.37 5.03 4.09
CA GLY A 249 -25.38 3.58 4.00
C GLY A 249 -24.53 3.04 2.85
N GLY A 250 -24.62 1.72 2.63
CA GLY A 250 -23.91 1.07 1.54
C GLY A 250 -24.47 1.35 0.14
N LEU A 251 -25.78 1.62 0.09
CA LEU A 251 -26.54 1.94 -1.10
C LEU A 251 -27.60 2.97 -0.69
N ASP A 252 -27.21 4.23 -0.68
CA ASP A 252 -28.01 5.36 -0.21
C ASP A 252 -28.34 6.35 -1.35
N ALA A 253 -29.23 7.29 -1.06
CA ALA A 253 -29.66 8.31 -2.02
C ALA A 253 -28.52 9.24 -2.44
N ASP A 254 -27.58 9.52 -1.54
CA ASP A 254 -26.36 10.31 -1.79
C ASP A 254 -25.51 9.67 -2.90
N LYS A 255 -25.07 8.42 -2.68
CA LYS A 255 -24.24 7.69 -3.65
C LYS A 255 -24.93 7.46 -4.98
N ILE A 256 -26.21 7.14 -4.96
CA ILE A 256 -26.98 6.97 -6.19
C ILE A 256 -27.04 8.29 -6.98
N ASP A 257 -27.21 9.44 -6.32
CA ASP A 257 -27.21 10.72 -7.02
C ASP A 257 -25.83 11.09 -7.56
N TYR A 258 -24.80 11.18 -6.70
CA TYR A 258 -23.50 11.69 -7.17
C TYR A 258 -22.91 10.76 -8.23
N MET A 259 -23.02 9.44 -8.09
CA MET A 259 -22.41 8.54 -9.06
C MET A 259 -23.06 8.68 -10.43
N ALA A 260 -24.39 8.74 -10.51
CA ALA A 260 -25.10 8.93 -11.76
C ALA A 260 -24.87 10.32 -12.35
N ARG A 261 -24.83 11.37 -11.51
CA ARG A 261 -24.57 12.75 -11.90
C ARG A 261 -23.14 12.91 -12.45
N GLU A 262 -22.16 12.34 -11.79
CA GLU A 262 -20.77 12.36 -12.23
C GLU A 262 -20.55 11.57 -13.51
N GLN A 263 -21.21 10.42 -13.69
CA GLN A 263 -21.18 9.69 -14.95
C GLN A 263 -21.70 10.55 -16.11
N LEU A 264 -22.83 11.23 -15.90
CA LEU A 264 -23.41 12.16 -16.88
C LEU A 264 -22.42 13.28 -17.24
N TYR A 265 -21.84 13.95 -16.23
CA TYR A 265 -20.96 15.10 -16.46
C TYR A 265 -19.53 14.71 -16.88
N THR A 266 -19.03 13.53 -16.54
CA THR A 266 -17.72 13.05 -17.01
C THR A 266 -17.76 12.38 -18.38
N GLY A 267 -18.92 11.86 -18.79
CA GLY A 267 -19.06 10.99 -19.95
C GLY A 267 -18.48 9.58 -19.74
N ILE A 268 -18.16 9.18 -18.50
CA ILE A 268 -17.71 7.82 -18.18
C ILE A 268 -18.90 6.86 -18.28
N LYS A 269 -18.89 5.99 -19.30
CA LYS A 269 -19.99 5.05 -19.66
C LYS A 269 -20.14 3.82 -18.75
N LEU A 270 -19.76 3.89 -17.48
CA LEU A 270 -19.95 2.78 -16.54
C LEU A 270 -21.29 2.96 -15.82
N GLU A 271 -22.37 2.88 -16.58
CA GLU A 271 -23.72 3.19 -16.10
C GLU A 271 -24.16 2.23 -14.99
N ILE A 272 -24.86 2.79 -14.01
CA ILE A 272 -25.50 2.02 -12.94
C ILE A 272 -26.90 1.62 -13.43
N ASP A 273 -27.22 0.34 -13.42
CA ASP A 273 -28.58 -0.14 -13.68
C ASP A 273 -29.49 0.14 -12.47
N LEU A 274 -29.85 1.42 -12.33
CA LEU A 274 -30.64 1.90 -11.20
C LEU A 274 -32.03 1.26 -11.15
N ASP A 275 -32.67 1.04 -12.31
CA ASP A 275 -33.98 0.40 -12.37
C ASP A 275 -33.92 -1.00 -11.77
N ARG A 276 -32.86 -1.75 -12.10
CA ARG A 276 -32.65 -3.07 -11.52
C ARG A 276 -32.31 -3.00 -10.03
N ILE A 277 -31.46 -2.06 -9.59
CA ILE A 277 -31.17 -1.85 -8.16
C ILE A 277 -32.47 -1.61 -7.40
N LEU A 278 -33.28 -0.64 -7.82
CA LEU A 278 -34.54 -0.28 -7.17
C LEU A 278 -35.55 -1.44 -7.19
N SER A 279 -35.55 -2.27 -8.25
CA SER A 279 -36.42 -3.46 -8.31
C SER A 279 -36.02 -4.57 -7.32
N LYS A 280 -34.78 -4.55 -6.82
CA LYS A 280 -34.22 -5.56 -5.92
C LYS A 280 -33.99 -5.05 -4.50
N LEU A 281 -34.03 -3.74 -4.29
CA LEU A 281 -33.90 -3.12 -2.97
C LEU A 281 -35.15 -3.38 -2.13
N ASN A 282 -34.98 -3.80 -0.88
CA ASN A 282 -36.08 -4.07 0.04
C ASN A 282 -35.67 -3.79 1.49
N VAL A 283 -36.65 -3.81 2.40
CA VAL A 283 -36.44 -3.76 3.86
C VAL A 283 -36.69 -5.16 4.42
N PHE A 284 -35.78 -5.62 5.27
CA PHE A 284 -35.86 -6.94 5.89
C PHE A 284 -36.00 -6.80 7.40
N ASP A 285 -36.86 -7.63 7.98
CA ASP A 285 -36.99 -7.81 9.42
C ASP A 285 -35.95 -8.85 9.87
N VAL A 286 -34.91 -8.38 10.56
CA VAL A 286 -33.77 -9.21 10.97
C VAL A 286 -33.59 -9.21 12.48
N ARG A 287 -33.13 -10.33 13.04
CA ARG A 287 -32.77 -10.40 14.46
C ARG A 287 -31.36 -9.92 14.70
N SER A 288 -31.04 -9.61 15.96
CA SER A 288 -29.71 -9.11 16.38
C SER A 288 -28.53 -9.97 15.89
N PHE A 289 -28.65 -11.31 15.89
CA PHE A 289 -27.59 -12.21 15.42
C PHE A 289 -27.46 -12.28 13.89
N GLU A 290 -28.44 -11.77 13.14
CA GLU A 290 -28.46 -11.73 11.66
C GLU A 290 -28.00 -10.38 11.12
N LEU A 291 -27.69 -9.42 12.00
CA LEU A 291 -27.23 -8.10 11.61
C LEU A 291 -25.95 -8.19 10.76
N PRO A 292 -25.88 -7.40 9.67
CA PRO A 292 -24.63 -7.17 8.97
C PRO A 292 -23.54 -6.64 9.93
N LYS A 293 -22.29 -7.03 9.69
CA LYS A 293 -21.15 -6.76 10.59
C LYS A 293 -20.95 -5.27 10.91
N ASN A 294 -21.13 -4.36 9.94
CA ASN A 294 -21.01 -2.92 10.19
C ASN A 294 -22.17 -2.34 11.02
N LEU A 295 -23.21 -3.13 11.29
CA LEU A 295 -24.33 -2.77 12.14
C LEU A 295 -24.27 -3.45 13.53
N ASP A 296 -23.18 -4.15 13.85
CA ASP A 296 -23.01 -4.83 15.13
C ASP A 296 -23.06 -3.87 16.34
N TYR A 297 -22.68 -2.61 16.15
CA TYR A 297 -22.78 -1.58 17.20
C TYR A 297 -24.22 -1.38 17.70
N LEU A 298 -25.24 -1.69 16.88
CA LEU A 298 -26.65 -1.61 17.27
C LEU A 298 -26.98 -2.59 18.41
N LYS A 299 -26.23 -3.69 18.56
CA LYS A 299 -26.39 -4.66 19.67
C LYS A 299 -26.08 -4.03 21.03
N LYS A 300 -25.24 -2.99 21.06
CA LYS A 300 -24.93 -2.23 22.29
C LYS A 300 -25.99 -1.15 22.56
N GLN A 301 -26.67 -0.66 21.51
CA GLN A 301 -27.63 0.43 21.59
C GLN A 301 -29.07 -0.05 21.86
N PHE A 302 -29.42 -1.27 21.46
CA PHE A 302 -30.76 -1.84 21.56
C PHE A 302 -30.73 -3.24 22.19
N ASP A 303 -31.80 -3.62 22.91
CA ASP A 303 -31.90 -4.94 23.57
C ASP A 303 -31.77 -6.11 22.58
N ALA A 304 -31.16 -7.21 23.04
CA ALA A 304 -30.81 -8.37 22.21
C ALA A 304 -32.01 -9.05 21.52
N ASP A 305 -33.22 -8.90 22.07
CA ASP A 305 -34.46 -9.52 21.57
C ASP A 305 -35.22 -8.67 20.53
N LYS A 306 -34.76 -7.46 20.21
CA LYS A 306 -35.44 -6.60 19.24
C LYS A 306 -35.21 -7.06 17.79
N GLN A 307 -36.26 -6.90 16.97
CA GLN A 307 -36.18 -7.00 15.51
C GLN A 307 -35.79 -5.65 14.92
N PHE A 308 -34.92 -5.68 13.91
CA PHE A 308 -34.42 -4.51 13.19
C PHE A 308 -34.99 -4.50 11.78
N LYS A 309 -35.34 -3.32 11.28
CA LYS A 309 -35.69 -3.11 9.87
C LYS A 309 -34.45 -2.62 9.14
N ILE A 310 -33.86 -3.50 8.33
CA ILE A 310 -32.57 -3.26 7.68
C ILE A 310 -32.76 -3.18 6.16
N LEU A 311 -32.10 -2.21 5.53
CA LEU A 311 -32.02 -2.10 4.09
C LEU A 311 -31.23 -3.27 3.51
N GLY A 312 -31.74 -3.88 2.45
CA GLY A 312 -31.10 -5.03 1.84
C GLY A 312 -31.47 -5.27 0.40
N VAL A 313 -30.88 -6.31 -0.17
CA VAL A 313 -31.05 -6.71 -1.56
C VAL A 313 -31.70 -8.10 -1.61
N SER A 314 -32.84 -8.18 -2.31
CA SER A 314 -33.57 -9.42 -2.54
C SER A 314 -32.81 -10.41 -3.42
N LYS A 315 -33.24 -11.68 -3.41
CA LYS A 315 -32.61 -12.77 -4.14
C LYS A 315 -32.39 -12.43 -5.63
N GLY A 316 -31.16 -12.70 -6.10
CA GLY A 316 -30.72 -12.41 -7.47
C GLY A 316 -30.44 -10.93 -7.76
N GLY A 317 -30.40 -10.06 -6.74
CA GLY A 317 -29.95 -8.66 -6.86
C GLY A 317 -28.47 -8.45 -6.53
N GLN A 318 -27.78 -9.47 -6.00
CA GLN A 318 -26.38 -9.36 -5.58
C GLN A 318 -25.44 -8.86 -6.69
N PHE A 319 -25.56 -9.43 -7.90
CA PHE A 319 -24.73 -9.04 -9.05
C PHE A 319 -24.84 -7.54 -9.40
N VAL A 320 -26.03 -6.96 -9.21
CA VAL A 320 -26.32 -5.56 -9.55
C VAL A 320 -25.67 -4.62 -8.52
N PHE A 321 -25.64 -5.05 -7.25
CA PHE A 321 -24.85 -4.36 -6.23
C PHE A 321 -23.35 -4.47 -6.51
N GLU A 322 -22.86 -5.61 -7.00
CA GLU A 322 -21.46 -5.76 -7.42
C GLU A 322 -21.11 -4.81 -8.59
N GLU A 323 -21.99 -4.65 -9.58
CA GLU A 323 -21.84 -3.68 -10.68
C GLU A 323 -21.79 -2.23 -10.17
N PHE A 324 -22.65 -1.89 -9.20
CA PHE A 324 -22.61 -0.59 -8.52
C PHE A 324 -21.25 -0.34 -7.86
N CYS A 325 -20.70 -1.33 -7.15
CA CYS A 325 -19.36 -1.24 -6.56
C CYS A 325 -18.26 -1.05 -7.61
N ILE A 326 -18.33 -1.73 -8.77
CA ILE A 326 -17.39 -1.54 -9.89
C ILE A 326 -17.49 -0.12 -10.44
N ALA A 327 -18.71 0.40 -10.66
CA ALA A 327 -18.92 1.75 -11.16
C ALA A 327 -18.31 2.79 -10.22
N ARG A 328 -18.52 2.62 -8.90
CA ARG A 328 -17.92 3.47 -7.86
C ARG A 328 -16.40 3.40 -7.88
N LEU A 329 -15.83 2.19 -7.97
CA LEU A 329 -14.39 1.99 -8.08
C LEU A 329 -13.81 2.73 -9.29
N ALA A 330 -14.48 2.66 -10.44
CA ALA A 330 -14.02 3.34 -11.63
C ALA A 330 -14.06 4.87 -11.52
N LEU A 331 -15.07 5.45 -10.87
CA LEU A 331 -15.12 6.89 -10.58
C LEU A 331 -13.96 7.31 -9.67
N HIS A 332 -13.72 6.56 -8.59
CA HIS A 332 -12.56 6.77 -7.72
C HIS A 332 -11.24 6.79 -8.49
N VAL A 333 -11.04 5.79 -9.34
CA VAL A 333 -9.79 5.58 -10.09
C VAL A 333 -9.60 6.60 -11.22
N LYS A 334 -10.68 7.03 -11.88
CA LYS A 334 -10.61 7.89 -13.07
C LYS A 334 -10.75 9.37 -12.75
N VAL A 335 -11.49 9.72 -11.70
CA VAL A 335 -11.85 11.11 -11.37
C VAL A 335 -11.14 11.54 -10.11
N TYR A 336 -11.48 10.96 -8.95
CA TYR A 336 -11.01 11.47 -7.65
C TYR A 336 -9.49 11.28 -7.46
N LEU A 337 -8.95 10.13 -7.88
CA LEU A 337 -7.52 9.84 -7.80
C LEU A 337 -6.73 10.28 -9.04
N HIS A 338 -7.36 11.01 -9.97
CA HIS A 338 -6.67 11.51 -11.14
C HIS A 338 -5.52 12.44 -10.74
N GLN A 339 -4.31 12.17 -11.21
CA GLN A 339 -3.09 12.85 -10.78
C GLN A 339 -3.14 14.38 -10.88
N LYS A 340 -3.87 14.94 -11.86
CA LYS A 340 -3.99 16.40 -12.02
C LYS A 340 -5.03 17.01 -11.09
N VAL A 341 -6.06 16.25 -10.72
CA VAL A 341 -7.02 16.67 -9.68
C VAL A 341 -6.27 16.71 -8.36
N ARG A 342 -5.57 15.63 -8.01
CA ARG A 342 -4.73 15.56 -6.82
C ARG A 342 -3.65 16.64 -6.75
N ALA A 343 -2.98 16.94 -7.87
CA ALA A 343 -2.01 18.05 -7.93
C ALA A 343 -2.67 19.39 -7.56
N ALA A 344 -3.85 19.67 -8.12
CA ALA A 344 -4.58 20.91 -7.86
C ALA A 344 -5.08 20.99 -6.42
N GLU A 345 -5.69 19.92 -5.91
CA GLU A 345 -6.16 19.82 -4.53
C GLU A 345 -5.02 19.98 -3.52
N SER A 346 -3.90 19.31 -3.74
CA SER A 346 -2.76 19.40 -2.82
C SER A 346 -2.09 20.78 -2.88
N GLN A 347 -1.99 21.40 -4.06
CA GLN A 347 -1.51 22.78 -4.20
C GLN A 347 -2.38 23.76 -3.43
N LEU A 348 -3.70 23.62 -3.54
CA LEU A 348 -4.67 24.40 -2.79
C LEU A 348 -4.59 24.14 -1.28
N SER A 349 -4.55 22.87 -0.85
CA SER A 349 -4.44 22.53 0.57
C SER A 349 -3.17 23.15 1.18
N LYS A 350 -2.03 23.05 0.50
CA LYS A 350 -0.79 23.67 0.97
C LYS A 350 -0.88 25.19 1.04
N TYR A 351 -1.54 25.82 0.07
CA TYR A 351 -1.83 27.26 0.12
C TYR A 351 -2.68 27.61 1.36
N LEU A 352 -3.81 26.92 1.57
CA LEU A 352 -4.70 27.15 2.70
C LEU A 352 -4.02 26.90 4.06
N GLU A 353 -3.15 25.89 4.15
CA GLU A 353 -2.31 25.65 5.35
C GLU A 353 -1.28 26.75 5.57
N SER A 354 -0.70 27.32 4.50
CA SER A 354 0.24 28.42 4.63
C SER A 354 -0.45 29.70 5.15
N LEU A 355 -1.72 29.92 4.80
CA LEU A 355 -2.53 31.03 5.32
C LEU A 355 -2.72 30.93 6.84
N SER A 356 -3.00 29.74 7.35
CA SER A 356 -3.21 29.53 8.78
C SER A 356 -1.93 29.65 9.61
N LYS A 357 -0.75 29.39 9.01
CA LYS A 357 0.57 29.45 9.66
C LYS A 357 1.26 30.83 9.58
N ASN A 358 1.11 31.55 8.46
CA ASN A 358 1.86 32.78 8.17
C ASN A 358 1.10 34.09 8.49
N THR A 359 -0.14 34.00 8.94
CA THR A 359 -0.84 35.17 9.49
C THR A 359 -0.20 35.56 10.83
N THR A 360 -0.33 36.82 11.28
CA THR A 360 0.14 37.25 12.62
C THR A 360 -0.94 38.08 13.31
N GLY A 361 -1.04 38.01 14.64
CA GLY A 361 -2.00 38.80 15.41
C GLY A 361 -3.44 38.26 15.35
N GLN A 362 -4.42 39.16 15.23
CA GLN A 362 -5.86 38.84 15.33
C GLN A 362 -6.36 37.92 14.20
N SER A 363 -5.71 37.90 13.04
CA SER A 363 -6.17 37.18 11.84
C SER A 363 -5.92 35.67 11.90
N ILE A 364 -4.83 35.22 12.56
CA ILE A 364 -4.65 33.78 12.87
C ILE A 364 -5.82 33.31 13.74
N ASN A 365 -6.16 34.10 14.76
CA ASN A 365 -7.20 33.72 15.71
C ASN A 365 -8.55 33.52 15.00
N GLU A 366 -8.86 34.33 13.98
CA GLU A 366 -10.08 34.16 13.18
C GLU A 366 -10.04 32.92 12.27
N LEU A 367 -8.89 32.57 11.67
CA LEU A 367 -8.75 31.34 10.87
C LEU A 367 -8.77 30.06 11.71
N GLN A 368 -8.32 30.14 12.97
CA GLN A 368 -8.42 29.04 13.95
C GLN A 368 -9.85 28.79 14.44
N LYS A 369 -10.78 29.72 14.19
CA LYS A 369 -12.20 29.52 14.50
C LYS A 369 -12.88 28.74 13.38
N ALA A 370 -13.14 27.46 13.61
CA ALA A 370 -13.76 26.58 12.61
C ALA A 370 -15.02 27.17 11.94
N HIS A 371 -15.94 27.79 12.69
CA HIS A 371 -17.18 28.34 12.13
C HIS A 371 -16.97 29.47 11.09
N ASN A 372 -15.83 30.18 11.11
CA ASN A 372 -15.55 31.21 10.11
C ASN A 372 -15.37 30.62 8.70
N TRP A 373 -15.03 29.33 8.59
CA TRP A 373 -14.91 28.66 7.29
C TRP A 373 -16.25 28.51 6.57
N LEU A 374 -17.39 28.47 7.30
CA LEU A 374 -18.73 28.45 6.71
C LEU A 374 -19.07 29.75 5.97
N LYS A 375 -18.40 30.87 6.29
CA LYS A 375 -18.57 32.16 5.60
C LYS A 375 -17.90 32.16 4.22
N LEU A 376 -17.06 31.15 3.94
CA LEU A 376 -16.26 31.09 2.72
C LEU A 376 -16.90 30.21 1.64
N THR A 377 -16.87 30.69 0.41
CA THR A 377 -17.32 29.96 -0.79
C THR A 377 -16.31 30.16 -1.91
N GLU A 378 -16.39 29.38 -2.98
CA GLU A 378 -15.44 29.47 -4.09
C GLU A 378 -15.55 30.77 -4.88
N SER A 379 -16.69 31.46 -4.80
CA SER A 379 -16.91 32.78 -5.40
C SER A 379 -15.94 33.86 -4.92
N ILE A 380 -15.27 33.61 -3.78
CA ILE A 380 -14.20 34.46 -3.26
C ILE A 380 -12.97 34.47 -4.17
N ILE A 381 -12.73 33.37 -4.89
CA ILE A 381 -11.56 33.21 -5.77
C ILE A 381 -11.88 33.71 -7.18
N GLU A 382 -13.12 33.54 -7.64
CA GLU A 382 -13.59 33.96 -8.96
C GLU A 382 -13.62 35.50 -9.14
N LYS A 383 -13.47 36.28 -8.06
CA LYS A 383 -13.35 37.74 -8.11
C LYS A 383 -11.92 38.19 -7.82
N PRO A 384 -11.14 38.62 -8.84
CA PRO A 384 -9.81 39.18 -8.64
C PRO A 384 -9.83 40.31 -7.60
N GLY A 385 -9.01 40.19 -6.55
CA GLY A 385 -8.92 41.18 -5.46
C GLY A 385 -9.85 40.94 -4.27
N LEU A 386 -10.78 39.97 -4.31
CA LEU A 386 -11.65 39.69 -3.16
C LEU A 386 -10.93 38.94 -2.03
N LEU A 387 -9.94 38.10 -2.37
CA LEU A 387 -9.01 37.53 -1.39
C LEU A 387 -8.17 38.62 -0.72
N ASP A 388 -7.69 39.58 -1.52
CA ASP A 388 -7.00 40.77 -1.00
C ASP A 388 -7.91 41.56 -0.04
N ASN A 389 -9.21 41.68 -0.38
CA ASN A 389 -10.21 42.32 0.48
C ASN A 389 -10.53 41.52 1.74
N LEU A 390 -10.51 40.19 1.72
CA LEU A 390 -10.71 39.34 2.91
C LEU A 390 -9.61 39.53 3.96
N PHE A 391 -8.38 39.80 3.50
CA PHE A 391 -7.23 40.06 4.37
C PHE A 391 -6.89 41.55 4.56
N SER A 392 -7.64 42.45 3.89
CA SER A 392 -7.52 43.92 4.03
C SER A 392 -7.92 44.41 5.43
N GLU A 393 -7.56 45.65 5.83
CA GLU A 393 -7.87 46.20 7.17
C GLU A 393 -9.37 46.16 7.54
N GLU A 394 -10.28 46.09 6.55
CA GLU A 394 -11.73 45.99 6.74
C GLU A 394 -12.30 44.58 6.45
N GLY A 395 -11.45 43.60 6.13
CA GLY A 395 -11.83 42.23 5.75
C GLY A 395 -12.12 41.30 6.92
N LEU A 396 -12.80 40.17 6.64
CA LEU A 396 -13.14 39.13 7.63
C LEU A 396 -11.90 38.58 8.36
N PHE A 397 -10.73 38.61 7.72
CA PHE A 397 -9.44 38.19 8.26
C PHE A 397 -8.43 39.36 8.26
N ALA A 398 -8.87 40.57 8.61
CA ALA A 398 -8.08 41.78 8.49
C ALA A 398 -6.67 41.68 9.07
N THR A 399 -5.67 42.13 8.31
CA THR A 399 -4.25 42.13 8.68
C THR A 399 -3.60 43.47 8.37
N LYS A 400 -2.61 43.89 9.18
CA LYS A 400 -1.78 45.07 8.90
C LYS A 400 -0.60 44.80 7.95
N ASN A 401 -0.33 43.53 7.59
CA ASN A 401 0.91 43.12 6.91
C ASN A 401 0.72 42.02 5.84
N PHE A 402 -0.49 41.70 5.39
CA PHE A 402 -0.69 40.61 4.42
C PHE A 402 -0.53 41.08 2.98
N ILE A 403 0.70 41.44 2.63
CA ILE A 403 1.15 41.49 1.23
C ILE A 403 2.60 41.01 1.20
N SER A 404 2.80 39.70 1.02
CA SER A 404 3.94 39.26 0.22
C SER A 404 3.39 38.87 -1.15
N ASN A 405 3.96 39.45 -2.21
CA ASN A 405 3.53 39.25 -3.60
C ASN A 405 3.54 37.77 -4.07
N GLN A 406 4.10 36.84 -3.28
CA GLN A 406 4.24 35.43 -3.63
C GLN A 406 3.00 34.56 -3.34
N GLN A 407 2.26 34.77 -2.24
CA GLN A 407 1.13 33.89 -1.90
C GLN A 407 -0.07 34.08 -2.82
N ASN A 408 -0.33 35.31 -3.29
CA ASN A 408 -1.32 35.60 -4.32
C ASN A 408 -1.01 34.95 -5.68
N GLN A 409 0.24 34.53 -5.93
CA GLN A 409 0.58 33.83 -7.17
C GLN A 409 0.06 32.39 -7.19
N ASP A 410 -0.05 31.70 -6.05
CA ASP A 410 -0.41 30.28 -6.04
C ASP A 410 -1.91 30.03 -6.26
N LEU A 411 -2.80 30.94 -5.83
CA LEU A 411 -4.21 30.88 -6.23
C LEU A 411 -4.43 31.31 -7.68
N ARG A 412 -3.75 32.37 -8.13
CA ARG A 412 -3.77 32.80 -9.53
C ARG A 412 -3.18 31.73 -10.45
N SER A 413 -2.23 30.92 -9.98
CA SER A 413 -1.66 29.82 -10.74
C SER A 413 -2.65 28.67 -10.88
N ILE A 414 -3.43 28.33 -9.84
CA ILE A 414 -4.52 27.35 -9.95
C ILE A 414 -5.57 27.82 -10.97
N ASP A 415 -6.01 29.08 -10.87
CA ASP A 415 -7.01 29.68 -11.78
C ASP A 415 -6.53 29.71 -13.24
N SER A 416 -5.27 30.09 -13.46
CA SER A 416 -4.62 30.05 -14.78
C SER A 416 -4.13 28.66 -15.21
N ARG A 417 -4.48 27.60 -14.45
CA ARG A 417 -4.11 26.20 -14.71
C ARG A 417 -2.60 25.93 -14.75
N LEU A 418 -1.81 26.81 -14.14
CA LEU A 418 -0.39 26.62 -13.81
C LEU A 418 -0.26 25.70 -12.59
N LEU A 419 -0.73 24.47 -12.75
CA LEU A 419 -0.69 23.43 -11.73
C LEU A 419 0.72 22.86 -11.56
N TYR A 420 1.04 22.44 -10.34
CA TYR A 420 2.29 21.74 -10.08
C TYR A 420 2.45 20.48 -10.95
N SER A 421 3.69 20.26 -11.35
CA SER A 421 4.13 19.13 -12.16
C SER A 421 4.54 17.96 -11.26
N ARG A 422 4.30 16.74 -11.75
CA ARG A 422 4.82 15.52 -11.10
C ARG A 422 6.34 15.48 -11.27
N ALA A 423 7.05 15.61 -10.17
CA ALA A 423 8.49 15.43 -10.09
C ALA A 423 8.85 13.95 -9.94
N PHE A 424 8.04 13.21 -9.16
CA PHE A 424 8.24 11.79 -8.90
C PHE A 424 6.91 11.09 -8.66
N ALA A 425 6.81 9.83 -9.06
CA ALA A 425 5.67 8.96 -8.79
C ALA A 425 6.16 7.63 -8.23
N PHE A 426 5.47 7.09 -7.22
CA PHE A 426 5.87 5.85 -6.59
C PHE A 426 4.67 5.01 -6.13
N GLY A 427 4.84 3.70 -6.22
CA GLY A 427 3.86 2.67 -5.92
C GLY A 427 4.46 1.30 -6.24
N GLN A 428 3.72 0.22 -5.97
CA GLN A 428 4.27 -1.12 -6.18
C GLN A 428 4.55 -1.42 -7.67
N ILE A 429 3.63 -1.12 -8.59
CA ILE A 429 3.83 -1.43 -10.02
C ILE A 429 5.02 -0.75 -10.67
N ASN A 430 5.27 0.52 -10.34
CA ASN A 430 6.34 1.25 -10.99
C ASN A 430 7.66 1.04 -10.26
N SER A 431 7.72 0.16 -9.27
CA SER A 431 8.99 -0.30 -8.72
C SER A 431 9.58 -1.40 -9.59
N PHE A 432 10.89 -1.41 -9.78
CA PHE A 432 11.61 -2.46 -10.51
C PHE A 432 11.84 -3.73 -9.66
N SER A 433 11.25 -3.81 -8.46
CA SER A 433 11.17 -5.05 -7.68
C SER A 433 10.04 -5.92 -8.22
N GLU A 434 10.30 -7.21 -8.45
CA GLU A 434 9.30 -8.15 -9.00
C GLU A 434 7.95 -8.07 -8.27
N SER A 435 6.90 -8.23 -9.06
CA SER A 435 5.52 -8.37 -8.62
C SER A 435 5.42 -9.43 -7.52
N LEU A 436 4.77 -9.07 -6.42
CA LEU A 436 4.30 -10.04 -5.44
C LEU A 436 3.51 -11.14 -6.18
N SER A 437 3.78 -12.40 -5.86
CA SER A 437 2.93 -13.52 -6.28
C SER A 437 1.46 -13.20 -5.96
N HIS A 438 0.53 -13.67 -6.79
CA HIS A 438 -0.94 -13.50 -6.63
C HIS A 438 -1.53 -14.20 -5.38
N ASP A 439 -0.76 -14.35 -4.31
CA ASP A 439 -1.22 -14.95 -3.06
C ASP A 439 -2.15 -14.00 -2.29
N SER A 440 -3.08 -14.58 -1.55
CA SER A 440 -4.12 -13.86 -0.78
C SER A 440 -3.60 -12.97 0.36
N ASP A 441 -2.31 -13.04 0.69
CA ASP A 441 -1.63 -12.22 1.73
C ASP A 441 -1.18 -10.83 1.24
N VAL A 442 -1.54 -10.43 0.02
CA VAL A 442 -0.99 -9.22 -0.62
C VAL A 442 -1.69 -7.92 -0.17
N ALA A 443 -2.97 -7.97 0.22
CA ALA A 443 -3.67 -6.77 0.72
C ALA A 443 -2.98 -6.16 1.96
N GLU A 444 -2.49 -7.01 2.87
CA GLU A 444 -1.74 -6.59 4.06
C GLU A 444 -0.37 -5.97 3.67
N LYS A 445 0.25 -6.41 2.57
CA LYS A 445 1.54 -5.92 2.07
C LYS A 445 1.46 -4.56 1.36
N ILE A 446 0.32 -4.20 0.77
CA ILE A 446 0.12 -2.87 0.15
C ILE A 446 -0.11 -1.81 1.22
N GLU A 447 -0.92 -2.10 2.23
CA GLU A 447 -1.10 -1.22 3.39
C GLU A 447 0.27 -0.92 4.04
N ASN A 448 1.11 -1.93 4.19
CA ASN A 448 2.47 -1.78 4.71
C ASN A 448 3.40 -0.91 3.83
N PHE A 449 3.17 -0.79 2.52
CA PHE A 449 4.09 -0.03 1.66
C PHE A 449 4.00 1.47 1.88
N PHE A 450 2.81 2.05 2.01
CA PHE A 450 2.69 3.49 2.26
C PHE A 450 2.84 3.83 3.74
N ASP A 451 2.52 2.90 4.64
CA ASP A 451 2.62 3.10 6.10
C ASP A 451 4.06 3.30 6.60
N GLN A 452 5.08 2.94 5.81
CA GLN A 452 6.49 3.23 6.12
C GLN A 452 6.89 4.71 5.89
N PHE A 453 6.08 5.49 5.16
CA PHE A 453 6.40 6.87 4.82
C PHE A 453 5.66 7.85 5.73
N ASN A 454 6.40 8.71 6.40
CA ASN A 454 5.86 9.87 7.08
C ASN A 454 6.00 11.10 6.17
N GLU A 455 4.89 11.76 5.81
CA GLU A 455 4.88 12.90 4.87
C GLU A 455 5.83 14.03 5.32
N VAL A 456 5.88 14.34 6.62
CA VAL A 456 6.70 15.44 7.17
C VAL A 456 8.19 15.10 7.11
N ASP A 457 8.58 13.89 7.54
CA ASP A 457 9.96 13.42 7.48
C ASP A 457 10.45 13.31 6.03
N LEU A 458 9.59 12.80 5.14
CA LEU A 458 9.90 12.68 3.73
C LEU A 458 10.10 14.06 3.07
N GLU A 459 9.28 15.05 3.41
CA GLU A 459 9.43 16.43 2.89
C GLU A 459 10.76 17.03 3.37
N LEU A 460 11.07 16.88 4.66
CA LEU A 460 12.30 17.41 5.24
C LEU A 460 13.56 16.81 4.61
N LYS A 461 13.64 15.48 4.54
CA LYS A 461 14.78 14.77 3.92
C LYS A 461 14.92 15.11 2.45
N THR A 462 13.80 15.19 1.72
CA THR A 462 13.80 15.57 0.31
C THR A 462 14.30 17.00 0.11
N LYS A 463 13.88 17.96 0.94
CA LYS A 463 14.38 19.35 0.91
C LYS A 463 15.89 19.41 1.12
N GLN A 464 16.43 18.65 2.07
CA GLN A 464 17.87 18.60 2.31
C GLN A 464 18.63 18.03 1.10
N GLU A 465 18.12 16.95 0.53
CA GLU A 465 18.76 16.29 -0.61
C GLU A 465 18.72 17.14 -1.88
N VAL A 466 17.64 17.88 -2.10
CA VAL A 466 17.53 18.88 -3.17
C VAL A 466 18.72 19.85 -3.13
N MET A 467 19.05 20.38 -1.95
CA MET A 467 20.13 21.37 -1.81
C MET A 467 21.49 20.78 -2.16
N ILE A 468 21.73 19.51 -1.81
CA ILE A 468 22.95 18.78 -2.16
C ILE A 468 23.06 18.63 -3.67
N ILE A 469 22.01 18.12 -4.32
CA ILE A 469 21.99 17.88 -5.76
C ILE A 469 22.14 19.21 -6.53
N ALA A 470 21.45 20.26 -6.09
CA ALA A 470 21.50 21.57 -6.74
C ALA A 470 22.90 22.17 -6.71
N ASN A 471 23.60 22.07 -5.57
CA ASN A 471 24.98 22.52 -5.45
C ASN A 471 25.91 21.76 -6.41
N LEU A 472 25.79 20.43 -6.48
CA LEU A 472 26.58 19.61 -7.40
C LEU A 472 26.30 19.95 -8.87
N LEU A 473 25.04 20.18 -9.22
CA LEU A 473 24.64 20.55 -10.56
C LEU A 473 24.96 22.01 -10.91
N LYS A 474 25.29 22.85 -9.92
CA LYS A 474 25.45 24.31 -10.01
C LYS A 474 24.15 25.01 -10.43
N ILE A 475 23.04 24.54 -9.87
CA ILE A 475 21.71 25.12 -10.07
C ILE A 475 21.38 25.95 -8.84
N GLU A 476 21.06 27.23 -9.04
CA GLU A 476 20.61 28.09 -7.95
C GLU A 476 19.15 27.74 -7.60
N ILE A 477 18.92 27.35 -6.35
CA ILE A 477 17.58 27.12 -5.82
C ILE A 477 17.23 28.26 -4.89
N ARG A 478 16.18 29.00 -5.27
CA ARG A 478 15.62 30.00 -4.39
C ARG A 478 14.86 29.32 -3.24
N PRO A 479 15.00 29.80 -1.98
CA PRO A 479 14.35 29.19 -0.82
C PRO A 479 12.83 29.05 -0.95
N ASP A 480 12.15 29.97 -1.65
CA ASP A 480 10.71 29.92 -1.90
C ASP A 480 10.28 28.68 -2.70
N LYS A 481 11.16 28.10 -3.51
CA LYS A 481 10.87 26.89 -4.29
C LYS A 481 10.82 25.64 -3.42
N LEU A 482 11.59 25.58 -2.34
CA LEU A 482 11.56 24.46 -1.39
C LEU A 482 10.20 24.41 -0.69
N GLU A 483 9.61 25.57 -0.38
CA GLU A 483 8.28 25.66 0.21
C GLU A 483 7.16 25.20 -0.74
N LYS A 484 7.45 24.97 -2.01
CA LYS A 484 6.47 24.46 -3.00
C LYS A 484 6.53 22.95 -3.21
N ILE A 485 7.36 22.22 -2.46
CA ILE A 485 7.40 20.75 -2.52
C ILE A 485 6.13 20.20 -1.90
N ILE A 486 5.44 19.31 -2.59
CA ILE A 486 4.24 18.65 -2.06
C ILE A 486 4.46 17.15 -2.14
N ILE A 487 4.25 16.49 -1.01
CA ILE A 487 4.22 15.04 -0.91
C ILE A 487 2.77 14.64 -0.72
N ASP A 488 2.26 13.87 -1.67
CA ASP A 488 0.87 13.44 -1.70
C ASP A 488 0.84 11.92 -1.62
N ILE A 489 0.70 11.41 -0.40
CA ILE A 489 0.53 9.99 -0.10
C ILE A 489 -0.97 9.69 -0.09
N PRO A 490 -1.42 8.65 -0.80
CA PRO A 490 -2.85 8.31 -0.89
C PRO A 490 -3.39 7.94 0.50
N ARG A 491 -4.26 8.79 1.07
CA ARG A 491 -4.92 8.53 2.37
C ARG A 491 -6.19 7.67 2.26
N LEU A 492 -6.86 7.71 1.10
CA LEU A 492 -8.07 6.95 0.83
C LEU A 492 -7.72 5.50 0.52
N ARG A 493 -7.92 4.63 1.51
CA ARG A 493 -7.86 3.17 1.34
C ARG A 493 -9.15 2.72 0.66
N PHE A 494 -9.07 1.93 -0.43
CA PHE A 494 -10.24 1.48 -1.19
C PHE A 494 -11.19 0.57 -0.37
N LYS A 495 -10.83 0.26 0.89
CA LYS A 495 -11.69 -0.33 1.94
C LYS A 495 -13.07 0.35 2.05
N SER A 496 -13.20 1.66 1.83
CA SER A 496 -14.50 2.37 1.89
C SER A 496 -15.45 2.07 0.71
N ILE A 497 -14.95 1.45 -0.37
CA ILE A 497 -15.76 1.01 -1.51
C ILE A 497 -16.49 -0.30 -1.17
N GLN A 498 -15.86 -1.16 -0.37
CA GLN A 498 -16.46 -2.39 0.17
C GLN A 498 -17.35 -2.14 1.40
N GLN A 499 -17.22 -1.01 2.11
CA GLN A 499 -17.99 -0.74 3.34
C GLN A 499 -19.51 -0.79 3.17
N GLY A 500 -20.03 -0.68 1.95
CA GLY A 500 -21.45 -0.85 1.69
C GLY A 500 -21.97 -2.29 1.76
N GLN A 501 -21.09 -3.27 1.58
CA GLN A 501 -21.45 -4.68 1.64
C GLN A 501 -21.84 -5.10 3.06
N GLU A 502 -21.00 -4.75 4.03
CA GLU A 502 -21.17 -5.16 5.42
C GLU A 502 -22.25 -4.34 6.15
N SER A 503 -22.87 -3.37 5.46
CA SER A 503 -23.98 -2.56 5.98
C SER A 503 -25.33 -2.89 5.34
N LEU A 504 -25.42 -3.81 4.36
CA LEU A 504 -26.69 -4.25 3.75
C LEU A 504 -27.02 -5.69 4.13
N PHE A 505 -28.32 -5.99 4.21
CA PHE A 505 -28.79 -7.37 4.30
C PHE A 505 -28.91 -7.98 2.90
N PHE A 506 -28.47 -9.22 2.71
CA PHE A 506 -28.62 -9.96 1.44
C PHE A 506 -29.52 -11.17 1.66
N GLU A 507 -30.66 -11.21 0.96
CA GLU A 507 -31.59 -12.32 1.02
C GLU A 507 -30.97 -13.58 0.39
N ARG A 508 -30.91 -14.67 1.16
CA ARG A 508 -30.23 -15.92 0.77
C ARG A 508 -30.97 -17.16 1.26
N PRO A 509 -30.83 -18.32 0.57
CA PRO A 509 -31.25 -19.60 1.12
C PRO A 509 -30.54 -19.87 2.46
N SER A 510 -31.28 -20.35 3.46
CA SER A 510 -30.99 -20.25 4.90
C SER A 510 -29.75 -20.97 5.45
N LEU A 511 -28.80 -21.43 4.63
CA LEU A 511 -27.58 -22.11 5.09
C LEU A 511 -26.33 -21.82 4.24
N SER A 512 -26.40 -20.92 3.24
CA SER A 512 -25.24 -20.63 2.36
C SER A 512 -24.48 -19.37 2.79
N PRO A 513 -23.13 -19.40 2.86
CA PRO A 513 -22.35 -18.18 3.00
C PRO A 513 -22.58 -17.28 1.77
N LEU A 514 -22.53 -15.96 1.98
CA LEU A 514 -22.60 -15.01 0.87
C LEU A 514 -21.37 -15.22 -0.02
N LYS A 515 -21.59 -15.53 -1.31
CA LYS A 515 -20.52 -15.79 -2.27
C LYS A 515 -20.59 -14.74 -3.37
N TRP A 516 -19.60 -13.86 -3.41
CA TRP A 516 -19.44 -12.84 -4.45
C TRP A 516 -19.22 -13.47 -5.83
N THR A 517 -19.89 -12.94 -6.84
CA THR A 517 -19.71 -13.39 -8.23
C THR A 517 -18.47 -12.73 -8.82
N ILE A 518 -18.30 -11.44 -8.52
CA ILE A 518 -17.15 -10.63 -8.87
C ILE A 518 -16.19 -10.58 -7.67
N PRO A 519 -14.90 -10.90 -7.84
CA PRO A 519 -13.92 -10.78 -6.78
C PRO A 519 -13.52 -9.30 -6.61
N LEU A 520 -14.42 -8.49 -6.06
CA LEU A 520 -14.24 -7.04 -5.88
C LEU A 520 -12.98 -6.71 -5.08
N ASP A 521 -12.67 -7.52 -4.06
CA ASP A 521 -11.43 -7.51 -3.31
C ASP A 521 -10.20 -7.64 -4.23
N LYS A 522 -10.19 -8.64 -5.10
CA LYS A 522 -9.08 -8.84 -6.06
C LYS A 522 -9.00 -7.73 -7.08
N ILE A 523 -10.13 -7.19 -7.53
CA ILE A 523 -10.14 -6.06 -8.47
C ILE A 523 -9.56 -4.81 -7.80
N ILE A 524 -9.96 -4.52 -6.55
CA ILE A 524 -9.43 -3.40 -5.78
C ILE A 524 -7.92 -3.56 -5.57
N ILE A 525 -7.49 -4.73 -5.09
CA ILE A 525 -6.07 -5.07 -4.91
C ILE A 525 -5.33 -4.87 -6.23
N TYR A 526 -5.87 -5.39 -7.34
CA TYR A 526 -5.28 -5.22 -8.65
C TYR A 526 -5.13 -3.73 -9.03
N TYR A 527 -6.13 -2.89 -8.78
CA TYR A 527 -6.01 -1.45 -9.04
C TYR A 527 -4.96 -0.76 -8.15
N GLU A 528 -4.89 -1.14 -6.87
CA GLU A 528 -3.91 -0.60 -5.92
C GLU A 528 -2.48 -1.02 -6.26
N GLU A 529 -2.29 -2.28 -6.68
CA GLU A 529 -1.00 -2.80 -7.15
C GLU A 529 -0.54 -2.11 -8.43
N ASN A 530 -1.46 -1.95 -9.39
CA ASN A 530 -1.15 -1.60 -10.77
C ASN A 530 -1.13 -0.09 -11.06
N ARG A 531 -1.02 0.76 -10.03
CA ARG A 531 -0.87 2.21 -10.22
C ARG A 531 0.15 2.83 -9.27
N ALA A 532 0.83 3.87 -9.76
CA ALA A 532 1.52 4.80 -8.87
C ALA A 532 0.45 5.64 -8.14
N LEU A 533 0.39 5.49 -6.82
CA LEU A 533 -0.57 6.21 -5.99
C LEU A 533 0.11 7.32 -5.16
N GLY A 534 1.42 7.24 -4.93
CA GLY A 534 2.21 8.29 -4.28
C GLY A 534 2.79 9.26 -5.31
N TYR A 535 2.72 10.55 -5.02
CA TYR A 535 3.25 11.59 -5.90
C TYR A 535 4.06 12.63 -5.13
N VAL A 536 5.09 13.15 -5.79
CA VAL A 536 5.82 14.35 -5.38
C VAL A 536 5.59 15.43 -6.44
N PHE A 537 5.05 16.57 -6.03
CA PHE A 537 4.70 17.68 -6.91
C PHE A 537 5.52 18.93 -6.60
N THR A 538 5.81 19.72 -7.64
CA THR A 538 6.35 21.09 -7.51
C THR A 538 6.23 21.87 -8.83
N ASP A 539 6.77 23.09 -8.90
CA ASP A 539 6.89 23.87 -10.14
C ASP A 539 7.64 23.11 -11.25
N CYS A 540 7.20 23.28 -12.50
CA CYS A 540 7.74 22.50 -13.64
C CYS A 540 9.27 22.59 -13.81
N GLU A 541 9.85 23.78 -13.61
CA GLU A 541 11.29 24.05 -13.72
C GLU A 541 12.11 23.34 -12.64
N PHE A 542 11.51 23.15 -11.46
CA PHE A 542 12.17 22.57 -10.29
C PHE A 542 11.96 21.05 -10.19
N ALA A 543 10.94 20.53 -10.89
CA ALA A 543 10.59 19.11 -10.90
C ALA A 543 11.77 18.15 -11.21
N PRO A 544 12.73 18.43 -12.11
CA PRO A 544 13.84 17.51 -12.36
C PRO A 544 14.77 17.31 -11.16
N VAL A 545 15.15 18.39 -10.47
CA VAL A 545 16.02 18.31 -9.29
C VAL A 545 15.29 17.64 -8.13
N LEU A 546 14.02 18.00 -7.92
CA LEU A 546 13.18 17.37 -6.91
C LEU A 546 12.97 15.88 -7.18
N GLY A 547 12.82 15.47 -8.45
CA GLY A 547 12.64 14.07 -8.83
C GLY A 547 13.83 13.20 -8.44
N LEU A 548 15.06 13.69 -8.64
CA LEU A 548 16.29 12.99 -8.23
C LEU A 548 16.43 12.90 -6.70
N ALA A 549 16.09 13.98 -5.99
CA ALA A 549 16.09 14.00 -4.53
C ALA A 549 15.08 13.00 -3.96
N ALA A 550 13.85 13.05 -4.47
CA ALA A 550 12.78 12.13 -4.08
C ALA A 550 13.15 10.67 -4.38
N GLU A 551 13.76 10.40 -5.53
CA GLU A 551 14.23 9.05 -5.89
C GLU A 551 15.17 8.49 -4.82
N LYS A 552 16.17 9.27 -4.40
CA LYS A 552 17.13 8.84 -3.37
C LYS A 552 16.47 8.62 -2.02
N VAL A 553 15.70 9.59 -1.52
CA VAL A 553 15.11 9.51 -0.18
C VAL A 553 14.09 8.37 -0.10
N ILE A 554 13.27 8.19 -1.15
CA ILE A 554 12.30 7.09 -1.21
C ILE A 554 13.01 5.75 -1.31
N PHE A 555 14.13 5.66 -2.05
CA PHE A 555 14.97 4.46 -2.08
C PHE A 555 15.57 4.12 -0.71
N GLU A 556 16.09 5.11 0.02
CA GLU A 556 16.68 4.89 1.35
C GLU A 556 15.65 4.36 2.36
N ILE A 557 14.38 4.76 2.23
CA ILE A 557 13.29 4.27 3.10
C ILE A 557 12.80 2.89 2.64
N SER A 558 12.55 2.73 1.34
CA SER A 558 11.83 1.55 0.82
C SER A 558 12.73 0.43 0.27
N GLY A 559 14.00 0.72 -0.01
CA GLY A 559 14.92 -0.17 -0.72
C GLY A 559 14.56 -0.42 -2.20
N LYS A 560 13.60 0.33 -2.77
CA LYS A 560 13.06 0.09 -4.12
C LYS A 560 13.46 1.18 -5.10
N VAL A 561 13.76 0.77 -6.33
CA VAL A 561 14.01 1.67 -7.47
C VAL A 561 12.74 1.79 -8.29
N PHE A 562 12.41 2.98 -8.80
CA PHE A 562 11.14 3.24 -9.47
C PHE A 562 11.31 3.73 -10.91
N ASN A 563 10.50 3.19 -11.83
CA ASN A 563 10.36 3.67 -13.20
C ASN A 563 9.52 4.95 -13.24
N GLN A 564 10.14 6.03 -13.74
CA GLN A 564 9.48 7.31 -13.94
C GLN A 564 8.99 7.53 -15.39
N GLU A 565 9.39 6.70 -16.34
CA GLU A 565 8.97 6.80 -17.73
C GLU A 565 7.45 6.59 -17.86
N GLY A 566 6.76 7.50 -18.55
CA GLY A 566 5.29 7.54 -18.64
C GLY A 566 4.56 7.99 -17.36
N ASN A 567 5.24 8.00 -16.21
CA ASN A 567 4.69 8.43 -14.93
C ASN A 567 4.90 9.93 -14.63
N ILE A 568 5.92 10.54 -15.23
CA ILE A 568 6.14 12.00 -15.21
C ILE A 568 6.13 12.58 -16.63
N SER A 569 6.28 13.90 -16.77
CA SER A 569 6.31 14.52 -18.10
C SER A 569 7.59 14.13 -18.86
N ASN A 570 7.49 13.94 -20.19
CA ASN A 570 8.64 13.56 -21.02
C ASN A 570 9.79 14.58 -20.94
N SER A 571 9.47 15.88 -20.83
CA SER A 571 10.47 16.93 -20.65
C SER A 571 11.20 16.81 -19.31
N THR A 572 10.46 16.60 -18.21
CA THR A 572 11.05 16.39 -16.88
C THR A 572 11.92 15.14 -16.86
N PHE A 573 11.43 14.03 -17.42
CA PHE A 573 12.16 12.77 -17.50
C PHE A 573 13.49 12.92 -18.23
N LYS A 574 13.48 13.59 -19.40
CA LYS A 574 14.69 13.85 -20.18
C LYS A 574 15.74 14.62 -19.38
N THR A 575 15.33 15.70 -18.71
CA THR A 575 16.24 16.51 -17.88
C THR A 575 16.75 15.73 -16.67
N ILE A 576 15.91 14.91 -16.03
CA ILE A 576 16.33 13.99 -14.96
C ILE A 576 17.42 13.06 -15.46
N THR A 577 17.27 12.44 -16.64
CA THR A 577 18.28 11.55 -17.22
C THR A 577 19.61 12.27 -17.46
N GLU A 578 19.58 13.49 -18.00
CA GLU A 578 20.77 14.32 -18.24
C GLU A 578 21.49 14.65 -16.92
N TYR A 579 20.77 15.12 -15.91
CA TYR A 579 21.31 15.42 -14.58
C TYR A 579 21.84 14.18 -13.88
N LYS A 580 21.14 13.05 -13.99
CA LYS A 580 21.55 11.77 -13.41
C LYS A 580 22.86 11.26 -14.00
N LYS A 581 23.08 11.44 -15.31
CA LYS A 581 24.35 11.13 -15.99
C LYS A 581 25.50 12.00 -15.45
N LYS A 582 25.28 13.29 -15.26
CA LYS A 582 26.28 14.21 -14.67
C LYS A 582 26.62 13.84 -13.22
N LEU A 583 25.62 13.67 -12.37
CA LEU A 583 25.80 13.27 -10.97
C LEU A 583 26.51 11.91 -10.84
N THR A 584 26.24 11.00 -11.76
CA THR A 584 26.94 9.71 -11.84
C THR A 584 28.43 9.88 -12.10
N ILE A 585 28.81 10.77 -13.02
CA ILE A 585 30.22 11.08 -13.32
C ILE A 585 30.89 11.76 -12.12
N ASP A 586 30.17 12.65 -11.44
CA ASP A 586 30.66 13.38 -10.25
C ASP A 586 30.72 12.50 -8.99
N GLY A 587 30.37 11.21 -9.08
CA GLY A 587 30.48 10.25 -7.98
C GLY A 587 29.40 10.34 -6.91
N TYR A 588 28.32 11.10 -7.15
CA TYR A 588 27.21 11.28 -6.21
C TYR A 588 26.53 9.95 -5.82
N TYR A 589 26.33 9.05 -6.80
CA TYR A 589 25.74 7.72 -6.58
C TYR A 589 26.76 6.65 -6.17
N SER A 590 27.98 7.02 -5.79
CA SER A 590 29.05 6.06 -5.45
C SER A 590 28.64 5.09 -4.34
N LYS A 591 27.86 5.54 -3.35
CA LYS A 591 27.34 4.71 -2.26
C LYS A 591 25.98 4.06 -2.54
N LEU A 592 25.35 4.38 -3.67
CA LEU A 592 24.01 3.91 -4.06
C LEU A 592 24.01 3.43 -5.52
N PRO A 593 24.73 2.33 -5.84
CA PRO A 593 24.89 1.87 -7.22
C PRO A 593 23.56 1.54 -7.92
N GLU A 594 22.52 1.17 -7.18
CA GLU A 594 21.17 0.90 -7.69
C GLU A 594 20.52 2.12 -8.34
N LEU A 595 20.87 3.32 -7.87
CA LEU A 595 20.33 4.59 -8.38
C LEU A 595 21.21 5.21 -9.44
N ARG A 596 22.33 4.59 -9.80
CA ARG A 596 23.24 5.12 -10.81
C ARG A 596 22.58 5.14 -12.20
N ASP A 597 22.91 6.13 -13.03
CA ASP A 597 22.51 6.08 -14.44
C ASP A 597 23.08 4.80 -15.11
N VAL A 598 22.26 4.19 -15.94
CA VAL A 598 22.63 2.99 -16.70
C VAL A 598 23.51 3.40 -17.88
N SER A 599 24.57 2.64 -18.15
CA SER A 599 25.49 2.94 -19.25
C SER A 599 24.79 2.99 -20.63
N ASP A 600 25.41 3.68 -21.59
CA ASP A 600 24.90 3.74 -22.96
C ASP A 600 24.87 2.35 -23.65
N TYR A 601 25.68 1.39 -23.19
CA TYR A 601 25.63 0.00 -23.67
C TYR A 601 24.40 -0.75 -23.13
N LEU A 602 24.17 -0.68 -21.82
CA LEU A 602 23.06 -1.40 -21.17
C LEU A 602 21.68 -0.85 -21.56
N LYS A 603 21.61 0.36 -22.11
CA LYS A 603 20.39 0.97 -22.69
C LYS A 603 20.03 0.42 -24.08
N LYS A 604 20.91 -0.34 -24.73
CA LYS A 604 20.65 -0.91 -26.06
C LYS A 604 19.76 -2.16 -25.98
N ALA A 605 19.06 -2.44 -27.09
CA ALA A 605 18.12 -3.56 -27.18
C ALA A 605 18.80 -4.94 -27.01
N ASP A 606 20.02 -5.10 -27.53
CA ASP A 606 20.84 -6.32 -27.41
C ASP A 606 21.21 -6.62 -25.95
N ALA A 607 21.61 -5.60 -25.18
CA ALA A 607 21.88 -5.74 -23.76
C ALA A 607 20.60 -6.12 -22.98
N ALA A 608 19.47 -5.47 -23.27
CA ALA A 608 18.19 -5.78 -22.65
C ALA A 608 17.73 -7.23 -22.92
N GLU A 609 17.87 -7.71 -24.16
CA GLU A 609 17.57 -9.09 -24.53
C GLU A 609 18.47 -10.09 -23.76
N ASN A 610 19.78 -9.81 -23.68
CA ASN A 610 20.70 -10.64 -22.92
C ASN A 610 20.38 -10.69 -21.43
N ILE A 611 20.00 -9.56 -20.83
CA ILE A 611 19.57 -9.50 -19.42
C ILE A 611 18.31 -10.35 -19.21
N LYS A 612 17.36 -10.29 -20.14
CA LYS A 612 16.13 -11.10 -20.08
C LYS A 612 16.44 -12.60 -20.14
N ILE A 613 17.32 -13.03 -21.05
CA ILE A 613 17.76 -14.43 -21.14
C ILE A 613 18.41 -14.91 -19.83
N ILE A 614 19.26 -14.06 -19.22
CA ILE A 614 19.89 -14.38 -17.93
C ILE A 614 18.83 -14.47 -16.83
N HIS A 615 17.88 -13.53 -16.79
CA HIS A 615 16.79 -13.53 -15.83
C HIS A 615 15.95 -14.80 -15.91
N GLU A 616 15.47 -15.18 -17.11
CA GLU A 616 14.69 -16.40 -17.34
C GLU A 616 15.41 -17.67 -16.88
N LYS A 617 16.74 -17.71 -17.00
CA LYS A 617 17.56 -18.84 -16.53
C LYS A 617 17.70 -18.89 -15.01
N LEU A 618 17.56 -17.76 -14.33
CA LEU A 618 17.83 -17.59 -12.91
C LEU A 618 16.56 -17.41 -12.07
N THR A 619 15.37 -17.50 -12.65
CA THR A 619 14.08 -17.35 -11.96
C THR A 619 13.85 -18.38 -10.85
N GLY A 620 14.49 -19.55 -10.93
CA GLY A 620 14.39 -20.60 -9.90
C GLY A 620 15.14 -20.28 -8.60
N PHE A 621 15.87 -19.16 -8.52
CA PHE A 621 16.61 -18.77 -7.32
C PHE A 621 15.74 -17.90 -6.40
N GLU A 622 15.65 -18.29 -5.13
CA GLU A 622 15.02 -17.53 -4.07
C GLU A 622 15.87 -17.58 -2.78
N SER A 623 16.34 -16.43 -2.32
CA SER A 623 17.15 -16.34 -1.11
C SER A 623 16.34 -16.69 0.15
N LEU A 624 17.00 -16.86 1.31
CA LEU A 624 16.30 -17.06 2.59
C LEU A 624 15.33 -15.90 2.92
N LYS A 625 15.69 -14.68 2.50
CA LYS A 625 14.86 -13.47 2.66
C LYS A 625 13.74 -13.37 1.61
N LYS A 626 13.50 -14.44 0.84
CA LYS A 626 12.57 -14.48 -0.30
C LYS A 626 12.93 -13.49 -1.41
N GLU A 627 14.21 -13.14 -1.55
CA GLU A 627 14.69 -12.28 -2.62
C GLU A 627 15.01 -13.11 -3.87
N ARG A 628 14.50 -12.66 -5.02
CA ARG A 628 14.77 -13.26 -6.33
C ARG A 628 15.77 -12.44 -7.12
N ILE A 629 16.42 -13.07 -8.09
CA ILE A 629 17.28 -12.37 -9.04
C ILE A 629 16.38 -11.71 -10.09
N THR A 630 16.27 -10.38 -10.06
CA THR A 630 15.44 -9.61 -10.98
C THR A 630 16.25 -9.02 -12.15
N ILE A 631 15.56 -8.56 -13.20
CA ILE A 631 16.17 -7.77 -14.30
C ILE A 631 16.96 -6.58 -13.75
N ASN A 632 16.41 -5.86 -12.76
CA ASN A 632 17.09 -4.73 -12.13
C ASN A 632 18.34 -5.18 -11.36
N ARG A 633 18.28 -6.30 -10.64
CA ARG A 633 19.45 -6.86 -9.94
C ARG A 633 20.58 -7.21 -10.90
N ILE A 634 20.27 -7.85 -12.03
CA ILE A 634 21.26 -8.16 -13.08
C ILE A 634 21.83 -6.88 -13.69
N THR A 635 20.98 -5.91 -13.99
CA THR A 635 21.38 -4.63 -14.59
C THR A 635 22.31 -3.86 -13.65
N THR A 636 21.92 -3.70 -12.37
CA THR A 636 22.75 -3.06 -11.34
C THR A 636 24.08 -3.78 -11.17
N PHE A 637 24.06 -5.13 -11.15
CA PHE A 637 25.28 -5.91 -11.02
C PHE A 637 26.28 -5.58 -12.14
N ILE A 638 25.83 -5.61 -13.39
CA ILE A 638 26.69 -5.31 -14.56
C ILE A 638 27.05 -3.82 -14.65
N ASN A 639 26.18 -2.91 -14.22
CA ASN A 639 26.47 -1.47 -14.26
C ASN A 639 27.60 -1.04 -13.31
N GLN A 640 28.02 -1.91 -12.38
CA GLN A 640 29.22 -1.72 -11.56
C GLN A 640 30.54 -1.97 -12.33
N PHE A 641 30.48 -2.63 -13.50
CA PHE A 641 31.63 -3.00 -14.30
C PHE A 641 32.07 -1.79 -15.15
N PRO A 642 33.39 -1.66 -15.46
CA PRO A 642 33.87 -0.72 -16.48
C PRO A 642 33.10 -0.92 -17.80
N GLN A 643 32.77 0.17 -18.49
CA GLN A 643 31.86 0.13 -19.65
C GLN A 643 32.36 -0.83 -20.74
N GLU A 644 33.67 -0.89 -20.95
CA GLU A 644 34.35 -1.78 -21.87
C GLU A 644 34.26 -3.28 -21.51
N LEU A 645 33.88 -3.61 -20.28
CA LEU A 645 33.70 -4.97 -19.76
C LEU A 645 32.23 -5.39 -19.60
N GLN A 646 31.26 -4.50 -19.80
CA GLN A 646 29.84 -4.81 -19.54
C GLN A 646 29.26 -5.85 -20.49
N GLU A 647 29.62 -5.78 -21.78
CA GLU A 647 29.22 -6.76 -22.79
C GLU A 647 29.71 -8.17 -22.45
N VAL A 648 31.03 -8.29 -22.25
CA VAL A 648 31.65 -9.56 -21.86
C VAL A 648 31.15 -10.04 -20.49
N GLY A 649 30.77 -9.13 -19.59
CA GLY A 649 30.14 -9.43 -18.31
C GLY A 649 28.77 -10.09 -18.45
N LEU A 650 27.91 -9.61 -19.36
CA LEU A 650 26.63 -10.27 -19.65
C LEU A 650 26.84 -11.65 -20.28
N ILE A 651 27.76 -11.77 -21.23
CA ILE A 651 28.11 -13.08 -21.83
C ILE A 651 28.63 -14.05 -20.76
N PHE A 652 29.46 -13.56 -19.84
CA PHE A 652 29.94 -14.32 -18.70
C PHE A 652 28.77 -14.83 -17.83
N LEU A 653 27.80 -13.97 -17.48
CA LEU A 653 26.64 -14.37 -16.67
C LEU A 653 25.75 -15.44 -17.32
N LYS A 654 25.70 -15.52 -18.66
CA LYS A 654 24.97 -16.60 -19.35
C LYS A 654 25.47 -18.01 -18.99
N ASN A 655 26.70 -18.14 -18.47
CA ASN A 655 27.27 -19.41 -18.03
C ASN A 655 26.82 -19.81 -16.61
N LEU A 656 26.14 -18.94 -15.87
CA LEU A 656 25.60 -19.24 -14.55
C LEU A 656 24.38 -20.16 -14.67
N ASN A 657 24.35 -21.25 -13.92
CA ASN A 657 23.26 -22.23 -13.94
C ASN A 657 22.74 -22.49 -12.52
N ILE A 658 21.44 -22.67 -12.40
CA ILE A 658 20.82 -23.26 -11.21
C ILE A 658 20.88 -24.78 -11.32
N TYR A 659 21.39 -25.42 -10.28
CA TYR A 659 21.40 -26.87 -10.11
C TYR A 659 20.45 -27.20 -8.97
N ASP A 660 19.45 -28.03 -9.19
CA ASP A 660 18.31 -28.21 -8.29
C ASP A 660 18.09 -29.68 -7.89
N GLU A 661 17.13 -29.90 -7.01
CA GLU A 661 16.81 -31.20 -6.41
C GLU A 661 16.48 -32.30 -7.42
N PRO A 662 15.79 -32.06 -8.57
CA PRO A 662 15.60 -33.06 -9.61
C PRO A 662 16.90 -33.74 -10.09
N MET A 663 18.02 -33.02 -10.09
CA MET A 663 19.33 -33.62 -10.44
C MET A 663 19.82 -34.59 -9.36
N LEU A 664 19.56 -34.28 -8.09
CA LEU A 664 19.85 -35.19 -6.98
C LEU A 664 18.94 -36.41 -7.02
N GLU A 665 17.67 -36.23 -7.37
CA GLU A 665 16.69 -37.31 -7.53
C GLU A 665 17.17 -38.37 -8.54
N VAL A 666 17.71 -37.91 -9.68
CA VAL A 666 18.30 -38.79 -10.70
C VAL A 666 19.43 -39.62 -10.12
N GLU A 667 20.32 -39.01 -9.33
CA GLU A 667 21.48 -39.71 -8.76
C GLU A 667 21.09 -40.66 -7.63
N LEU A 668 20.20 -40.23 -6.74
CA LEU A 668 19.62 -41.07 -5.70
C LEU A 668 18.90 -42.28 -6.31
N THR A 669 18.12 -42.09 -7.37
CA THR A 669 17.44 -43.19 -8.06
C THR A 669 18.43 -44.20 -8.62
N LYS A 670 19.54 -43.75 -9.23
CA LYS A 670 20.60 -44.66 -9.72
C LYS A 670 21.23 -45.47 -8.60
N VAL A 671 21.48 -44.85 -7.44
CA VAL A 671 22.07 -45.54 -6.28
C VAL A 671 21.08 -46.51 -5.65
N LEU A 672 19.87 -46.04 -5.33
CA LEU A 672 18.82 -46.83 -4.69
C LEU A 672 18.41 -48.04 -5.54
N SER A 673 18.35 -47.90 -6.88
CA SER A 673 18.02 -49.03 -7.78
C SER A 673 19.06 -50.14 -7.82
N LYS A 674 20.29 -49.91 -7.33
CA LYS A 674 21.38 -50.89 -7.31
C LYS A 674 21.50 -51.60 -5.96
N ILE A 675 20.89 -51.07 -4.90
CA ILE A 675 20.93 -51.69 -3.57
C ILE A 675 19.86 -52.80 -3.52
N PRO A 676 20.21 -54.04 -3.14
CA PRO A 676 19.24 -55.12 -3.02
C PRO A 676 18.14 -54.82 -2.00
N ASP A 677 16.88 -55.14 -2.34
CA ASP A 677 15.71 -54.97 -1.46
C ASP A 677 15.81 -55.71 -0.11
N SER A 678 16.74 -56.67 0.02
CA SER A 678 16.98 -57.43 1.25
C SER A 678 17.79 -56.67 2.31
N LEU A 679 18.40 -55.52 1.96
CA LEU A 679 19.21 -54.72 2.88
C LEU A 679 18.40 -53.56 3.46
N ASN A 680 18.59 -53.27 4.74
CA ASN A 680 17.99 -52.10 5.38
C ASN A 680 18.77 -50.84 4.98
N ILE A 681 18.14 -49.98 4.18
CA ILE A 681 18.73 -48.71 3.75
C ILE A 681 18.42 -47.64 4.80
N GLY A 682 19.45 -47.11 5.43
CA GLY A 682 19.34 -45.87 6.20
C GLY A 682 19.57 -44.69 5.29
N ILE A 683 18.65 -43.73 5.28
CA ILE A 683 18.78 -42.53 4.46
C ILE A 683 18.84 -41.29 5.34
N ALA A 684 19.84 -40.44 5.09
CA ALA A 684 20.07 -39.23 5.86
C ALA A 684 20.55 -38.08 4.98
N HIS A 685 20.25 -36.86 5.39
CA HIS A 685 20.93 -35.70 4.83
C HIS A 685 22.24 -35.43 5.57
N LEU A 686 23.16 -34.74 4.91
CA LEU A 686 24.40 -34.29 5.54
C LEU A 686 24.12 -33.04 6.41
N GLY A 687 24.52 -33.06 7.68
CA GLY A 687 24.30 -31.95 8.63
C GLY A 687 22.98 -32.02 9.40
N ALA A 688 22.57 -30.91 10.02
CA ALA A 688 21.32 -30.80 10.79
C ALA A 688 20.08 -30.50 9.93
N VAL A 689 18.86 -30.64 10.47
CA VAL A 689 17.61 -30.30 9.75
C VAL A 689 17.58 -28.84 9.25
N SER A 690 18.27 -27.93 9.94
CA SER A 690 18.42 -26.53 9.53
C SER A 690 19.35 -26.33 8.31
N ASP A 691 20.06 -27.36 7.88
CA ASP A 691 20.97 -27.32 6.74
C ASP A 691 20.20 -27.53 5.42
N SER A 692 20.88 -27.34 4.27
CA SER A 692 20.35 -27.57 2.91
C SER A 692 19.56 -28.89 2.81
N GLY A 693 20.09 -29.93 3.46
CA GLY A 693 19.54 -31.27 3.54
C GLY A 693 18.08 -31.41 3.99
N GLY A 694 17.63 -30.65 5.00
CA GLY A 694 16.27 -30.76 5.52
C GLY A 694 15.21 -30.30 4.51
N ARG A 695 15.51 -29.26 3.73
CA ARG A 695 14.61 -28.77 2.67
C ARG A 695 14.59 -29.68 1.44
N ILE A 696 15.76 -30.19 1.04
CA ILE A 696 15.88 -31.17 -0.04
C ILE A 696 14.98 -32.38 0.27
N SER A 697 14.94 -32.80 1.53
CA SER A 697 14.12 -33.93 1.99
C SER A 697 12.61 -33.73 1.73
N TYR A 698 12.12 -32.50 1.90
CA TYR A 698 10.73 -32.15 1.62
C TYR A 698 10.42 -32.20 0.12
N ASN A 699 11.32 -31.66 -0.72
CA ASN A 699 11.14 -31.63 -2.17
C ASN A 699 11.24 -33.03 -2.81
N LEU A 700 12.00 -33.96 -2.21
CA LEU A 700 12.17 -35.33 -2.69
C LEU A 700 11.23 -36.35 -2.03
N ARG A 701 10.15 -35.91 -1.39
CA ARG A 701 9.23 -36.77 -0.64
C ARG A 701 8.66 -37.91 -1.48
N GLU A 702 8.28 -37.65 -2.72
CA GLU A 702 7.71 -38.67 -3.63
C GLU A 702 8.71 -39.81 -3.92
N LEU A 703 10.00 -39.47 -4.09
CA LEU A 703 11.06 -40.45 -4.27
C LEU A 703 11.19 -41.35 -3.02
N PHE A 704 11.21 -40.76 -1.82
CA PHE A 704 11.36 -41.53 -0.60
C PHE A 704 10.13 -42.38 -0.29
N GLU A 705 8.93 -41.90 -0.57
CA GLU A 705 7.69 -42.68 -0.47
C GLU A 705 7.71 -43.90 -1.42
N LYS A 706 8.21 -43.73 -2.66
CA LYS A 706 8.36 -44.82 -3.64
C LYS A 706 9.26 -45.96 -3.11
N TYR A 707 10.34 -45.63 -2.41
CA TYR A 707 11.27 -46.61 -1.83
C TYR A 707 10.95 -46.97 -0.37
N LYS A 708 9.85 -46.44 0.20
CA LYS A 708 9.47 -46.61 1.62
C LYS A 708 10.57 -46.20 2.61
N LEU A 709 11.32 -45.15 2.27
CA LEU A 709 12.39 -44.62 3.09
C LEU A 709 11.93 -43.36 3.83
N GLU A 710 12.50 -43.11 5.00
CA GLU A 710 12.22 -41.92 5.80
C GLU A 710 13.55 -41.19 6.09
N PRO A 711 13.83 -40.05 5.43
CA PRO A 711 15.04 -39.27 5.67
C PRO A 711 15.09 -38.70 7.07
N LYS A 712 16.22 -38.92 7.76
CA LYS A 712 16.46 -38.52 9.16
C LYS A 712 17.84 -37.90 9.31
N GLU A 713 18.05 -37.18 10.42
CA GLU A 713 19.40 -36.85 10.86
C GLU A 713 20.18 -38.12 11.20
N LEU A 714 21.49 -38.09 10.98
CA LEU A 714 22.35 -39.21 11.34
C LEU A 714 22.41 -39.35 12.86
N ASN A 715 21.88 -40.44 13.40
CA ASN A 715 21.83 -40.72 14.83
C ASN A 715 22.08 -42.21 15.13
N ASP A 716 22.24 -42.55 16.41
CA ASP A 716 22.55 -43.92 16.86
C ASP A 716 21.58 -44.96 16.29
N THR A 717 20.28 -44.65 16.29
CA THR A 717 19.24 -45.58 15.86
C THR A 717 19.33 -45.87 14.36
N LEU A 718 19.55 -44.83 13.55
CA LEU A 718 19.68 -44.97 12.10
C LEU A 718 20.91 -45.82 11.75
N VAL A 719 22.07 -45.50 12.34
CA VAL A 719 23.32 -46.23 12.06
C VAL A 719 23.22 -47.69 12.50
N ILE A 720 22.67 -47.97 13.68
CA ILE A 720 22.56 -49.34 14.22
C ILE A 720 21.61 -50.20 13.37
N LYS A 721 20.49 -49.66 12.88
CA LYS A 721 19.49 -50.43 12.14
C LYS A 721 19.78 -50.60 10.64
N SER A 722 20.75 -49.86 10.10
CA SER A 722 21.04 -49.87 8.67
C SER A 722 22.10 -50.91 8.31
N ASP A 723 21.94 -51.53 7.14
CA ASP A 723 22.95 -52.37 6.51
C ASP A 723 23.80 -51.54 5.52
N VAL A 724 23.18 -50.53 4.90
CA VAL A 724 23.79 -49.55 3.99
C VAL A 724 23.27 -48.16 4.33
N LEU A 725 24.13 -47.14 4.32
CA LEU A 725 23.74 -45.74 4.49
C LEU A 725 23.79 -45.00 3.16
N VAL A 726 22.74 -44.23 2.85
CA VAL A 726 22.72 -43.27 1.74
C VAL A 726 22.63 -41.87 2.35
N ILE A 727 23.68 -41.08 2.15
CA ILE A 727 23.80 -39.72 2.69
C ILE A 727 23.80 -38.74 1.52
N TYR A 728 23.02 -37.66 1.59
CA TYR A 728 22.95 -36.70 0.48
C TYR A 728 23.08 -35.23 0.91
N ASP A 729 23.55 -34.41 -0.02
CA ASP A 729 23.59 -32.94 0.08
C ASP A 729 23.61 -32.30 -1.31
N ASP A 730 23.54 -30.97 -1.38
CA ASP A 730 23.61 -30.23 -2.65
C ASP A 730 25.03 -30.21 -3.25
N ASN A 731 26.07 -30.11 -2.42
CA ASN A 731 27.41 -29.75 -2.87
C ASN A 731 28.53 -30.51 -2.15
N ILE A 732 29.53 -30.94 -2.90
CA ILE A 732 30.79 -31.42 -2.35
C ILE A 732 32.01 -30.74 -3.00
N ASN A 733 32.56 -29.73 -2.32
CA ASN A 733 33.75 -29.00 -2.79
C ASN A 733 35.06 -29.67 -2.34
N SER A 734 35.67 -29.18 -1.25
CA SER A 734 36.95 -29.69 -0.74
C SER A 734 36.84 -30.98 0.07
N GLY A 735 35.63 -31.38 0.45
CA GLY A 735 35.35 -32.49 1.37
C GLY A 735 35.52 -32.16 2.86
N LEU A 736 35.99 -30.96 3.22
CA LEU A 736 36.27 -30.61 4.61
C LEU A 736 35.00 -30.55 5.49
N GLN A 737 33.88 -30.04 4.97
CA GLN A 737 32.63 -29.97 5.72
C GLN A 737 32.12 -31.38 6.06
N LEU A 738 32.13 -32.28 5.07
CA LEU A 738 31.82 -33.69 5.27
C LEU A 738 32.73 -34.32 6.36
N LEU A 739 34.04 -34.06 6.28
CA LEU A 739 35.00 -34.54 7.28
C LEU A 739 34.69 -34.02 8.69
N ASN A 740 34.36 -32.73 8.83
CA ASN A 740 34.05 -32.12 10.13
C ASN A 740 32.74 -32.66 10.71
N ILE A 741 31.68 -32.80 9.90
CA ILE A 741 30.40 -33.39 10.32
C ILE A 741 30.58 -34.83 10.82
N LEU A 742 31.35 -35.65 10.10
CA LEU A 742 31.66 -37.02 10.54
C LEU A 742 32.57 -37.05 11.76
N ALA A 743 33.50 -36.10 11.90
CA ALA A 743 34.33 -35.96 13.09
C ALA A 743 33.50 -35.56 14.32
N GLU A 744 32.50 -34.70 14.17
CA GLU A 744 31.54 -34.34 15.22
C GLU A 744 30.74 -35.55 15.69
N LEU A 745 30.19 -36.34 14.76
CA LEU A 745 29.45 -37.57 15.08
C LEU A 745 30.30 -38.57 15.87
N LEU A 746 31.62 -38.59 15.63
CA LEU A 746 32.57 -39.45 16.32
C LEU A 746 33.17 -38.83 17.59
N ASP A 747 32.85 -37.59 17.92
CA ASP A 747 33.46 -36.78 19.00
C ASP A 747 34.98 -36.60 18.84
N LYS A 748 35.44 -36.44 17.59
CA LYS A 748 36.85 -36.32 17.18
C LYS A 748 37.19 -34.99 16.50
N LEU A 749 36.28 -34.01 16.53
CA LEU A 749 36.49 -32.71 15.87
C LEU A 749 37.79 -32.02 16.32
N ASN A 750 38.11 -32.09 17.61
CA ASN A 750 39.33 -31.50 18.19
C ASN A 750 40.62 -32.27 17.84
N GLU A 751 40.51 -33.48 17.28
CA GLU A 751 41.65 -34.28 16.84
C GLU A 751 42.06 -33.97 15.39
N LEU A 752 41.23 -33.23 14.64
CA LEU A 752 41.55 -32.81 13.27
C LEU A 752 42.67 -31.77 13.26
N PRO A 753 43.57 -31.78 12.26
CA PRO A 753 44.58 -30.74 12.09
C PRO A 753 43.94 -29.34 12.03
N PRO A 754 44.59 -28.30 12.57
CA PRO A 754 44.04 -26.93 12.60
C PRO A 754 43.62 -26.38 11.22
N GLU A 755 44.31 -26.81 10.16
CA GLU A 755 44.03 -26.45 8.78
C GLU A 755 42.79 -27.15 8.18
N MET A 756 42.34 -28.25 8.78
CA MET A 756 41.17 -29.03 8.35
C MET A 756 39.95 -28.85 9.26
N ASN A 757 40.14 -28.36 10.48
CA ASN A 757 39.07 -28.02 11.40
C ASN A 757 38.44 -26.65 11.01
N LEU A 758 37.16 -26.67 10.64
CA LEU A 758 36.43 -25.47 10.22
C LEU A 758 35.98 -24.60 11.40
N ASN A 759 36.10 -25.08 12.64
CA ASN A 759 35.58 -24.45 13.86
C ASN A 759 34.07 -24.12 13.77
N GLU A 760 33.31 -24.98 13.12
CA GLU A 760 31.85 -24.94 13.03
C GLU A 760 31.29 -26.21 13.72
N ARG A 761 30.09 -26.16 14.28
CA ARG A 761 29.37 -27.34 14.78
C ARG A 761 28.04 -27.47 14.05
N HIS A 762 27.79 -28.66 13.50
CA HIS A 762 26.62 -28.98 12.68
C HIS A 762 25.71 -30.00 13.36
N VAL A 763 26.27 -31.03 14.01
CA VAL A 763 25.52 -32.19 14.51
C VAL A 763 25.96 -32.58 15.92
N SER A 764 25.10 -33.30 16.63
CA SER A 764 25.44 -33.88 17.93
C SER A 764 26.21 -35.18 17.76
N ALA A 765 27.16 -35.45 18.66
CA ALA A 765 27.91 -36.70 18.66
C ALA A 765 26.98 -37.91 18.89
N LEU A 766 27.31 -39.04 18.27
CA LEU A 766 26.67 -40.33 18.53
C LEU A 766 26.92 -40.74 19.98
N ALA A 767 25.89 -41.17 20.71
CA ALA A 767 26.02 -41.51 22.12
C ALA A 767 26.50 -42.96 22.32
N ALA A 768 26.12 -43.87 21.40
CA ALA A 768 26.50 -45.27 21.46
C ALA A 768 27.86 -45.53 20.78
N GLU A 769 28.82 -46.08 21.52
CA GLU A 769 30.12 -46.48 20.95
C GLU A 769 29.97 -47.55 19.86
N GLU A 770 28.98 -48.44 19.97
CA GLU A 770 28.62 -49.39 18.93
C GLU A 770 28.24 -48.70 17.61
N ALA A 771 27.46 -47.61 17.67
CA ALA A 771 27.09 -46.83 16.49
C ALA A 771 28.32 -46.16 15.86
N LYS A 772 29.23 -45.60 16.68
CA LYS A 772 30.51 -45.01 16.20
C LYS A 772 31.39 -46.03 15.49
N GLN A 773 31.50 -47.26 16.02
CA GLN A 773 32.29 -48.32 15.39
C GLN A 773 31.63 -48.86 14.12
N LYS A 774 30.30 -48.99 14.11
CA LYS A 774 29.54 -49.41 12.93
C LYS A 774 29.63 -48.39 11.81
N LEU A 775 29.52 -47.09 12.12
CA LEU A 775 29.61 -46.01 11.13
C LEU A 775 30.92 -46.06 10.33
N LYS A 776 32.04 -46.44 10.95
CA LYS A 776 33.36 -46.53 10.27
C LYS A 776 33.49 -47.69 9.29
N LYS A 777 32.63 -48.72 9.41
CA LYS A 777 32.73 -50.00 8.68
C LYS A 777 31.51 -50.32 7.80
N ILE A 778 30.40 -49.63 8.01
CA ILE A 778 29.20 -49.76 7.18
C ILE A 778 29.44 -49.21 5.78
N GLU A 779 28.73 -49.75 4.80
CA GLU A 779 28.74 -49.23 3.43
C GLU A 779 27.98 -47.91 3.35
N ILE A 780 28.62 -46.86 2.82
CA ILE A 780 28.05 -45.50 2.77
C ILE A 780 28.12 -44.96 1.34
N HIS A 781 26.96 -44.57 0.80
CA HIS A 781 26.82 -43.89 -0.47
C HIS A 781 26.53 -42.40 -0.23
N PHE A 782 27.50 -41.54 -0.50
CA PHE A 782 27.30 -40.11 -0.55
C PHE A 782 26.80 -39.67 -1.93
N CYS A 783 25.68 -38.96 -1.99
CA CYS A 783 25.07 -38.46 -3.22
C CYS A 783 25.04 -36.94 -3.23
N PHE A 784 25.60 -36.31 -4.25
CA PHE A 784 25.66 -34.85 -4.37
C PHE A 784 25.20 -34.38 -5.75
N ILE A 785 24.63 -33.17 -5.82
CA ILE A 785 24.26 -32.55 -7.10
C ILE A 785 25.53 -32.15 -7.86
N VAL A 786 26.43 -31.42 -7.19
CA VAL A 786 27.66 -30.92 -7.80
C VAL A 786 28.91 -31.27 -6.98
N GLY A 787 30.03 -31.45 -7.68
CA GLY A 787 31.33 -31.63 -7.04
C GLY A 787 32.49 -31.48 -8.03
N HIS A 788 33.73 -31.58 -7.53
CA HIS A 788 34.93 -31.40 -8.34
C HIS A 788 35.65 -32.72 -8.66
N GLU A 789 36.29 -32.75 -9.83
CA GLU A 789 37.16 -33.85 -10.23
C GLU A 789 38.28 -34.06 -9.21
N GLY A 790 38.47 -35.31 -8.78
CA GLY A 790 39.45 -35.70 -7.77
C GLY A 790 38.98 -35.56 -6.31
N THR A 791 37.81 -34.96 -6.06
CA THR A 791 37.25 -34.87 -4.69
C THR A 791 36.91 -36.25 -4.12
N GLU A 792 36.50 -37.20 -4.95
CA GLU A 792 36.13 -38.55 -4.52
C GLU A 792 37.29 -39.29 -3.81
N GLU A 793 38.44 -39.38 -4.48
CA GLU A 793 39.62 -40.05 -3.94
C GLU A 793 40.17 -39.30 -2.72
N LYS A 794 40.16 -37.98 -2.78
CA LYS A 794 40.59 -37.13 -1.68
C LYS A 794 39.76 -37.37 -0.41
N ILE A 795 38.44 -37.47 -0.53
CA ILE A 795 37.56 -37.74 0.61
C ILE A 795 37.83 -39.13 1.19
N ARG A 796 37.97 -40.16 0.35
CA ARG A 796 38.31 -41.52 0.80
C ARG A 796 39.59 -41.52 1.63
N MET A 797 40.63 -40.85 1.13
CA MET A 797 41.91 -40.74 1.84
C MET A 797 41.75 -39.96 3.16
N MET A 798 41.09 -38.79 3.16
CA MET A 798 40.90 -37.98 4.36
C MET A 798 40.12 -38.74 5.45
N LEU A 799 39.05 -39.46 5.09
CA LEU A 799 38.25 -40.23 6.05
C LEU A 799 39.02 -41.43 6.60
N LYS A 800 39.86 -42.07 5.78
CA LYS A 800 40.74 -43.16 6.21
C LYS A 800 41.81 -42.65 7.18
N GLU A 801 42.53 -41.60 6.81
CA GLU A 801 43.69 -41.10 7.54
C GLU A 801 43.33 -40.42 8.87
N HIS A 802 42.20 -39.70 8.91
CA HIS A 802 41.85 -38.88 10.08
C HIS A 802 40.73 -39.47 10.94
N LEU A 803 39.83 -40.29 10.39
CA LEU A 803 38.67 -40.82 11.11
C LEU A 803 38.60 -42.36 11.16
N ASN A 804 39.57 -43.05 10.54
CA ASN A 804 39.65 -44.51 10.44
C ASN A 804 38.42 -45.18 9.78
N PHE A 805 37.86 -44.55 8.75
CA PHE A 805 36.85 -45.21 7.90
C PHE A 805 37.51 -46.21 6.95
N ASP A 806 36.76 -47.26 6.60
CA ASP A 806 37.15 -48.19 5.54
C ASP A 806 36.94 -47.54 4.16
N PRO A 807 37.99 -47.21 3.40
CA PRO A 807 37.87 -46.53 2.12
C PRO A 807 37.12 -47.36 1.07
N ASP A 808 37.13 -48.69 1.16
CA ASP A 808 36.47 -49.57 0.20
C ASP A 808 34.94 -49.60 0.40
N LYS A 809 34.48 -49.12 1.56
CA LYS A 809 33.06 -49.03 1.94
C LYS A 809 32.43 -47.65 1.73
N ILE A 810 33.22 -46.68 1.31
CA ILE A 810 32.72 -45.35 0.95
C ILE A 810 32.42 -45.32 -0.55
N HIS A 811 31.32 -44.73 -0.98
CA HIS A 811 31.01 -44.50 -2.38
C HIS A 811 30.52 -43.07 -2.53
N ILE A 812 31.06 -42.33 -3.50
CA ILE A 812 30.70 -40.93 -3.73
C ILE A 812 30.14 -40.86 -5.14
N HIS A 813 28.93 -40.32 -5.25
CA HIS A 813 28.15 -40.20 -6.47
C HIS A 813 27.84 -38.73 -6.67
N ILE A 814 28.28 -38.17 -7.80
CA ILE A 814 28.14 -36.75 -8.11
C ILE A 814 27.44 -36.64 -9.46
N ASN A 815 26.29 -35.95 -9.51
CA ASN A 815 25.55 -35.80 -10.76
C ASN A 815 26.31 -34.94 -11.78
N LYS A 816 26.75 -33.74 -11.37
CA LYS A 816 27.57 -32.84 -12.18
C LYS A 816 28.98 -32.69 -11.60
N LEU A 817 29.94 -33.34 -12.25
CA LEU A 817 31.36 -33.21 -11.95
C LEU A 817 31.94 -32.02 -12.73
N PHE A 818 32.57 -31.08 -12.03
CA PHE A 818 33.31 -29.95 -12.61
C PHE A 818 34.78 -30.30 -12.76
N LYS A 819 35.23 -30.39 -14.01
CA LYS A 819 36.62 -30.70 -14.34
C LYS A 819 37.50 -29.45 -14.25
N SER A 820 38.79 -29.65 -14.00
CA SER A 820 39.74 -28.52 -14.01
C SER A 820 39.86 -27.84 -15.38
N SER A 821 39.60 -28.57 -16.48
CA SER A 821 39.58 -28.00 -17.83
C SER A 821 38.34 -27.14 -18.10
N GLU A 822 37.25 -27.29 -17.34
CA GLU A 822 35.99 -26.54 -17.50
C GLU A 822 35.96 -25.21 -16.73
N LYS A 823 37.01 -24.89 -15.96
CA LYS A 823 37.09 -23.64 -15.18
C LYS A 823 36.84 -22.42 -16.05
N ILE A 824 36.02 -21.48 -15.56
CA ILE A 824 35.53 -20.38 -16.39
C ILE A 824 36.65 -19.44 -16.88
N PHE A 825 37.77 -19.29 -16.17
CA PHE A 825 38.89 -18.44 -16.57
C PHE A 825 40.21 -19.17 -16.81
N SER A 826 40.52 -20.23 -16.06
CA SER A 826 41.77 -20.99 -16.18
C SER A 826 41.63 -22.30 -16.96
N GLY A 827 40.42 -22.72 -17.29
CA GLY A 827 40.15 -23.97 -18.00
C GLY A 827 40.46 -23.89 -19.50
N GLY A 828 41.06 -24.96 -20.04
CA GLY A 828 41.33 -25.13 -21.47
C GLY A 828 40.06 -25.40 -22.29
N ASP A 829 39.09 -26.10 -21.72
CA ASP A 829 37.78 -26.42 -22.33
C ASP A 829 36.68 -25.49 -21.78
N SER A 830 37.03 -24.26 -21.44
CA SER A 830 36.11 -23.37 -20.77
C SER A 830 34.88 -23.06 -21.64
N PRO A 831 33.65 -23.11 -21.07
CA PRO A 831 32.44 -22.74 -21.81
C PRO A 831 32.37 -21.24 -22.13
N PHE A 832 33.24 -20.43 -21.51
CA PHE A 832 33.34 -19.00 -21.75
C PHE A 832 34.53 -18.67 -22.65
N ASN A 833 34.24 -18.43 -23.93
CA ASN A 833 35.22 -18.01 -24.93
C ASN A 833 34.93 -16.59 -25.40
N HIS A 834 35.83 -15.65 -25.08
CA HIS A 834 35.72 -14.25 -25.47
C HIS A 834 37.09 -13.58 -25.47
N GLU A 835 37.36 -12.65 -26.40
CA GLU A 835 38.65 -11.95 -26.50
C GLU A 835 39.03 -11.20 -25.20
N LYS A 836 38.04 -10.60 -24.54
CA LYS A 836 38.18 -9.86 -23.27
C LYS A 836 38.20 -10.73 -22.00
N ARG A 837 38.20 -12.07 -22.14
CA ARG A 837 38.24 -13.01 -20.99
C ARG A 837 39.39 -12.71 -20.01
N PRO A 838 40.63 -12.40 -20.44
CA PRO A 838 41.72 -12.08 -19.52
C PRO A 838 41.48 -10.79 -18.72
N GLN A 839 40.92 -9.76 -19.35
CA GLN A 839 40.63 -8.47 -18.71
C GLN A 839 39.51 -8.61 -17.68
N LEU A 840 38.46 -9.36 -18.02
CA LEU A 840 37.38 -9.68 -17.09
C LEU A 840 37.89 -10.50 -15.89
N LYS A 841 38.77 -11.47 -16.14
CA LYS A 841 39.43 -12.26 -15.08
C LYS A 841 40.18 -11.35 -14.11
N ASP A 842 41.04 -10.47 -14.61
CA ASP A 842 41.84 -9.55 -13.79
C ASP A 842 40.93 -8.64 -12.94
N TYR A 843 39.88 -8.10 -13.56
CA TYR A 843 38.89 -7.27 -12.87
C TYR A 843 38.21 -8.02 -11.72
N LEU A 844 37.61 -9.18 -11.98
CA LEU A 844 36.91 -9.96 -10.96
C LEU A 844 37.86 -10.52 -9.89
N THR A 845 39.12 -10.78 -10.25
CA THR A 845 40.16 -11.17 -9.29
C THR A 845 40.40 -10.07 -8.27
N LYS A 846 40.58 -8.82 -8.73
CA LYS A 846 40.78 -7.66 -7.85
C LYS A 846 39.57 -7.42 -6.94
N ILE A 847 38.36 -7.49 -7.50
CA ILE A 847 37.13 -7.38 -6.72
C ILE A 847 37.06 -8.48 -5.65
N GLY A 848 37.29 -9.75 -6.03
CA GLY A 848 37.29 -10.87 -5.10
C GLY A 848 38.31 -10.74 -3.97
N GLU A 849 39.52 -10.23 -4.26
CA GLU A 849 40.55 -9.97 -3.26
C GLU A 849 40.11 -8.93 -2.23
N GLN A 850 39.53 -7.82 -2.68
CA GLN A 850 39.01 -6.77 -1.80
C GLN A 850 37.86 -7.25 -0.93
N LEU A 851 36.91 -8.01 -1.51
CA LEU A 851 35.76 -8.56 -0.80
C LEU A 851 36.18 -9.56 0.29
N LEU A 852 37.13 -10.45 0.02
CA LEU A 852 37.61 -11.41 1.01
C LEU A 852 38.46 -10.75 2.10
N LYS A 853 39.17 -9.67 1.78
CA LYS A 853 39.85 -8.84 2.77
C LYS A 853 38.84 -8.17 3.72
N ASN A 854 37.71 -7.69 3.17
CA ASN A 854 36.59 -7.16 3.96
C ASN A 854 35.98 -8.23 4.88
N GLU A 855 35.93 -9.50 4.45
CA GLU A 855 35.53 -10.63 5.29
C GLU A 855 36.58 -11.08 6.32
N GLY A 856 37.74 -10.40 6.40
CA GLY A 856 38.81 -10.73 7.35
C GLY A 856 39.53 -12.05 7.04
N LYS A 857 39.54 -12.51 5.79
CA LYS A 857 40.26 -13.73 5.40
C LYS A 857 41.78 -13.50 5.38
N SER A 858 42.55 -14.55 5.71
CA SER A 858 44.02 -14.51 5.65
C SER A 858 44.52 -14.44 4.21
N ALA A 859 45.74 -13.92 4.01
CA ALA A 859 46.35 -13.79 2.68
C ALA A 859 46.36 -15.11 1.88
N GLY A 860 46.63 -16.24 2.54
CA GLY A 860 46.59 -17.57 1.91
C GLY A 860 45.18 -17.99 1.45
N LYS A 861 44.14 -17.69 2.23
CA LYS A 861 42.75 -17.92 1.81
C LYS A 861 42.34 -16.98 0.68
N ILE A 862 42.76 -15.71 0.72
CA ILE A 862 42.48 -14.76 -0.36
C ILE A 862 43.06 -15.25 -1.69
N ALA A 863 44.32 -15.69 -1.69
CA ALA A 863 45.00 -16.17 -2.89
C ALA A 863 44.29 -17.35 -3.57
N THR A 864 43.64 -18.21 -2.78
CA THR A 864 42.97 -19.43 -3.25
C THR A 864 41.46 -19.26 -3.46
N CYS A 865 40.84 -18.21 -2.92
CA CYS A 865 39.38 -18.04 -2.93
C CYS A 865 38.88 -16.85 -3.76
N LYS A 866 39.75 -16.00 -4.31
CA LYS A 866 39.36 -14.75 -5.01
C LYS A 866 38.45 -14.95 -6.24
N LEU A 867 38.50 -16.11 -6.90
CA LEU A 867 37.61 -16.49 -8.00
C LEU A 867 36.79 -17.73 -7.63
N GLY A 868 36.28 -17.79 -6.40
CA GLY A 868 35.63 -18.97 -5.84
C GLY A 868 36.60 -19.82 -5.03
N TYR A 869 36.09 -20.43 -3.96
CA TYR A 869 36.88 -21.18 -2.99
C TYR A 869 37.61 -22.35 -3.63
N ALA A 870 38.85 -22.59 -3.18
CA ALA A 870 39.76 -23.59 -3.75
C ALA A 870 40.09 -23.38 -5.25
N GLY A 871 39.94 -22.16 -5.76
CA GLY A 871 40.20 -21.81 -7.16
C GLY A 871 39.27 -22.56 -8.12
N ALA A 872 38.05 -22.86 -7.68
CA ALA A 872 37.06 -23.62 -8.42
C ALA A 872 36.59 -22.90 -9.69
N GLU A 873 36.51 -21.57 -9.66
CA GLU A 873 36.04 -20.75 -10.79
C GLU A 873 34.68 -21.20 -11.34
N ALA A 874 33.78 -21.63 -10.45
CA ALA A 874 32.52 -22.25 -10.82
C ALA A 874 31.41 -21.22 -11.11
N MET A 875 30.48 -21.62 -11.98
CA MET A 875 29.30 -20.82 -12.35
C MET A 875 28.03 -21.57 -11.92
N VAL A 876 27.86 -21.70 -10.60
CA VAL A 876 26.84 -22.54 -9.95
C VAL A 876 25.97 -21.70 -9.01
N LEU A 877 24.67 -21.95 -9.03
CA LEU A 877 23.70 -21.51 -8.04
C LEU A 877 22.86 -22.73 -7.61
N PHE A 878 22.39 -22.72 -6.37
CA PHE A 878 21.31 -23.61 -5.92
C PHE A 878 20.04 -22.78 -5.74
N PRO A 879 18.84 -23.39 -5.78
CA PRO A 879 17.57 -22.67 -5.65
C PRO A 879 17.52 -21.75 -4.42
N TYR A 880 18.20 -22.11 -3.32
CA TYR A 880 18.09 -21.39 -2.05
C TYR A 880 19.41 -20.84 -1.48
N ASN A 881 20.52 -21.05 -2.18
CA ASN A 881 21.85 -20.67 -1.70
C ASN A 881 22.87 -20.57 -2.83
N ILE A 882 24.00 -19.91 -2.56
CA ILE A 882 25.12 -19.82 -3.50
C ILE A 882 26.34 -20.48 -2.88
N PRO A 883 26.91 -21.52 -3.52
CA PRO A 883 28.07 -22.18 -2.96
C PRO A 883 29.32 -21.31 -3.06
N THR A 884 30.25 -21.47 -2.12
CA THR A 884 31.48 -20.66 -2.07
C THR A 884 32.44 -20.92 -3.23
N MET A 885 32.27 -22.03 -3.96
CA MET A 885 33.00 -22.32 -5.20
C MET A 885 32.64 -21.38 -6.34
N THR A 886 31.45 -20.77 -6.28
CA THR A 886 30.99 -19.80 -7.27
C THR A 886 31.86 -18.55 -7.22
N ILE A 887 32.06 -17.91 -8.37
CA ILE A 887 32.85 -16.67 -8.47
C ILE A 887 32.49 -15.70 -7.35
N THR A 888 33.47 -15.34 -6.53
CA THR A 888 33.30 -14.60 -5.27
C THR A 888 32.53 -13.29 -5.44
N ALA A 889 32.78 -12.57 -6.52
CA ALA A 889 32.08 -11.31 -6.82
C ALA A 889 30.57 -11.49 -7.06
N LEU A 890 30.09 -12.69 -7.43
CA LEU A 890 28.67 -12.95 -7.65
C LEU A 890 27.86 -13.02 -6.35
N TRP A 891 28.51 -13.35 -5.22
CA TRP A 891 27.80 -13.62 -3.97
C TRP A 891 28.31 -12.89 -2.73
N CYS A 892 29.57 -12.46 -2.74
CA CYS A 892 30.18 -11.81 -1.60
C CYS A 892 29.86 -10.31 -1.63
N LYS A 893 29.20 -9.83 -0.58
CA LYS A 893 28.99 -8.40 -0.34
C LYS A 893 30.16 -7.81 0.43
N GLY A 894 30.50 -6.56 0.15
CA GLY A 894 31.55 -5.83 0.85
C GLY A 894 31.74 -4.42 0.30
N GLN A 895 32.79 -3.74 0.74
CA GLN A 895 33.23 -2.46 0.19
C GLN A 895 34.55 -2.64 -0.56
N LEU A 896 34.66 -1.96 -1.69
CA LEU A 896 35.90 -1.86 -2.45
C LEU A 896 36.87 -0.92 -1.74
N ASP A 897 38.16 -0.96 -2.08
CA ASP A 897 39.22 -0.16 -1.42
C ASP A 897 38.96 1.37 -1.50
N ASN A 898 38.16 1.82 -2.47
CA ASN A 898 37.73 3.20 -2.63
C ASN A 898 36.45 3.57 -1.84
N GLY A 899 35.96 2.66 -0.99
CA GLY A 899 34.76 2.84 -0.17
C GLY A 899 33.43 2.62 -0.90
N ILE A 900 33.45 2.24 -2.18
CA ILE A 900 32.24 1.94 -2.96
C ILE A 900 31.67 0.57 -2.51
N PRO A 901 30.38 0.48 -2.16
CA PRO A 901 29.74 -0.80 -1.87
C PRO A 901 29.66 -1.65 -3.14
N TRP A 902 29.98 -2.93 -2.99
CA TRP A 902 29.78 -3.94 -4.03
C TRP A 902 28.47 -4.68 -3.79
N ILE A 903 27.59 -4.62 -4.77
CA ILE A 903 26.31 -5.31 -4.76
C ILE A 903 26.47 -6.63 -5.53
N PRO A 904 26.44 -7.79 -4.85
CA PRO A 904 26.49 -9.07 -5.54
C PRO A 904 25.20 -9.33 -6.33
N LEU A 905 25.25 -10.29 -7.25
CA LEU A 905 24.08 -10.72 -8.01
C LEU A 905 23.02 -11.34 -7.09
N ALA A 906 23.47 -12.13 -6.10
CA ALA A 906 22.63 -12.61 -5.02
C ALA A 906 23.48 -12.92 -3.79
N GLU A 907 23.00 -12.69 -2.57
CA GLU A 907 23.82 -12.87 -1.36
C GLU A 907 23.83 -14.34 -0.88
N ARG A 908 25.01 -14.84 -0.49
CA ARG A 908 25.15 -16.17 0.13
C ARG A 908 24.62 -16.18 1.57
N ARG A 909 24.01 -17.30 2.00
CA ARG A 909 23.68 -17.52 3.43
C ARG A 909 24.94 -17.59 4.30
N ARG A 910 24.96 -16.84 5.41
CA ARG A 910 26.07 -16.84 6.39
C ARG A 910 25.63 -17.46 7.71
N ARG A 911 26.56 -18.12 8.42
CA ARG A 911 26.38 -18.63 9.78
C ARG A 911 27.25 -17.85 10.76
N THR A 912 26.80 -17.74 12.00
CA THR A 912 27.60 -17.32 13.16
C THR A 912 28.58 -18.43 13.54
N LYS A 913 29.56 -18.10 14.40
CA LYS A 913 30.50 -19.10 14.94
C LYS A 913 29.80 -20.21 15.73
N ASP A 914 28.62 -19.92 16.26
CA ASP A 914 27.81 -20.88 17.03
C ASP A 914 26.84 -21.68 16.15
N GLY A 915 26.97 -21.60 14.81
CA GLY A 915 26.19 -22.39 13.85
C GLY A 915 24.81 -21.84 13.49
N LYS A 916 24.37 -20.72 14.08
CA LYS A 916 23.10 -20.06 13.75
C LYS A 916 23.19 -19.28 12.44
N PHE A 917 22.13 -19.20 11.64
CA PHE A 917 22.16 -18.33 10.46
C PHE A 917 22.10 -16.85 10.87
N ILE A 918 22.87 -16.02 10.18
CA ILE A 918 22.84 -14.57 10.39
C ILE A 918 21.57 -14.02 9.76
N GLY A 919 20.69 -13.43 10.58
CA GLY A 919 19.42 -12.83 10.14
C GLY A 919 18.19 -13.74 10.26
N GLU A 920 18.25 -14.77 11.11
CA GLU A 920 17.10 -15.61 11.53
C GLU A 920 16.36 -15.10 12.79
N ASP A 921 16.76 -13.95 13.34
CA ASP A 921 16.09 -13.31 14.48
C ASP A 921 14.78 -12.61 14.09
#